data_AF-A0A941BUH3-F1
#
_entry.id   AF-A0A941BUH3-F1
#
_cell.length_a   1.000
_cell.length_b   1.000
_cell.length_c   1.000
_cell.angle_alpha   90.00
_cell.angle_beta   90.00
_cell.angle_gamma   90.00
#
_symmetry.space_group_name_H-M   'P 1'
#
loop_
_entity.id
_entity.type
_entity.pdbx_description
1 polymer ?
#
loop_
_entity_poly.entity_id
_entity_poly.type
_entity_poly.pdbx_seq_one_letter_code
_entity_poly.pdbx_strand_id
1 'polypeptide(L)'
;MAEAADFQGTGPSPARPWLRRTAALLAGAPLLAGLLQLPAAQTADAAGQTSATASGQSSAKAASDSRSVAIALDSVTPAAPGDNDTLTISGSVTNKGKQTITDAHVDLRVGPELTTRSSIDSVSQRTDYVPGIDGVEVGESYAKEFTRLTPGVAQRFSISVPTDELDLGGSGVYQLGVSLSGQTSTQAWEQVLGIQRTFLPWQPDEAETKTRTTFLWPLVASSHMTAETGSNEQQTPVFSDDDLAKEISAGGRLEQMVSLGRDLDVTWVIDPDLLASVDAMTRGYEIQGEGDTTTPGTHQAVAKQWLAQLQKAVAGKEVVALPFGDPDLASLAHNGTDVPGSLSHLKDATDVAATTVRSVLYVTPSTDFAWPVNGAVDPSIVKVATSAGADKVIARSDSLEETSGLPYTPSAARPIGGGTTAVVADSRLSTAFQGDLTKASTTTLAVQRFLAQSLSVNLQTGKQRSIVVAPQRTPTASQARAMARAVTILQDGTWSEGQTLTAAAEARPDPEATTKVPSASSYPSSLRKRELPRATFEQVATTQEKLDHFKVILTFESRVVTPFGRAMNREMSTSWRGRAAEATVFRDGVETYLDDLIDQVRLIDKSETKLSGRSATIPVTVQNNLVQGVDNLVLRLTSTSPTRLEIGGNAYSEEPVKVSGGHSQSVKFSTSAKANGRATVVAQLFTEDGQAYGDPVTFDVKVTEFTATVMLVIGGGFLLLVLAGFRMYTQRKRAAARRAAEDGADSGDDSTGGPGNPEDPEDRLTQESGTPGGEADPQQPSDPTPDTAAESANPSGTGERVDR
;
A
#
# COMPACT_ATOMS: atom_id res chain seq x y z
N MET A 1 -32.96 -15.54 -50.64
CA MET A 1 -34.30 -14.91 -50.57
C MET A 1 -34.16 -13.89 -49.46
N ALA A 2 -33.99 -12.59 -49.76
CA ALA A 2 -35.06 -11.65 -50.11
C ALA A 2 -36.08 -11.55 -48.95
N GLU A 3 -36.39 -10.38 -48.36
CA GLU A 3 -36.38 -9.01 -48.91
C GLU A 3 -36.04 -7.93 -47.83
N ALA A 4 -36.10 -6.64 -48.15
CA ALA A 4 -35.45 -5.54 -47.42
C ALA A 4 -36.42 -4.44 -46.87
N ALA A 5 -35.87 -3.60 -45.97
CA ALA A 5 -36.26 -2.19 -45.66
C ALA A 5 -37.71 -1.91 -45.16
N ASP A 6 -38.05 -0.79 -44.50
CA ASP A 6 -37.43 0.55 -44.43
C ASP A 6 -37.79 1.32 -43.12
N PHE A 7 -37.27 2.54 -42.94
CA PHE A 7 -37.41 3.43 -41.77
C PHE A 7 -38.69 4.30 -41.72
N GLN A 8 -39.10 4.72 -40.50
CA GLN A 8 -39.28 6.13 -40.05
C GLN A 8 -40.34 6.29 -38.92
N GLY A 9 -40.15 7.28 -38.02
CA GLY A 9 -41.22 7.83 -37.16
C GLY A 9 -40.79 8.30 -35.75
N THR A 10 -40.90 9.60 -35.45
CA THR A 10 -40.42 10.24 -34.19
C THR A 10 -41.52 10.76 -33.26
N GLY A 11 -41.41 10.49 -31.95
CA GLY A 11 -41.95 11.27 -30.81
C GLY A 11 -43.47 11.19 -30.53
N PRO A 12 -43.97 11.71 -29.38
CA PRO A 12 -43.30 12.53 -28.37
C PRO A 12 -43.45 12.08 -26.88
N SER A 13 -42.82 12.83 -25.96
CA SER A 13 -43.03 12.86 -24.49
C SER A 13 -44.40 13.49 -24.09
N PRO A 14 -44.91 13.46 -22.82
CA PRO A 14 -44.22 13.92 -21.60
C PRO A 14 -44.61 13.22 -20.26
N ALA A 15 -44.28 13.85 -19.12
CA ALA A 15 -44.22 13.26 -17.76
C ALA A 15 -45.14 13.94 -16.69
N ARG A 16 -44.97 13.51 -15.42
CA ARG A 16 -45.41 14.14 -14.11
C ARG A 16 -46.87 13.88 -13.64
N PRO A 17 -47.29 14.30 -12.43
CA PRO A 17 -46.73 14.03 -11.07
C PRO A 17 -47.81 13.83 -9.94
N TRP A 18 -47.42 13.38 -8.73
CA TRP A 18 -47.85 13.90 -7.39
C TRP A 18 -47.39 12.93 -6.26
N LEU A 19 -46.65 13.35 -5.22
CA LEU A 19 -46.96 14.23 -4.06
C LEU A 19 -47.77 13.58 -2.91
N ARG A 20 -47.06 13.28 -1.80
CA ARG A 20 -47.38 13.65 -0.39
C ARG A 20 -48.65 13.02 0.26
N ARG A 21 -48.77 12.77 1.57
CA ARG A 21 -48.03 13.19 2.79
C ARG A 21 -48.53 12.33 4.00
N THR A 22 -47.72 12.18 5.06
CA THR A 22 -48.05 12.12 6.54
C THR A 22 -49.38 11.51 7.07
N ALA A 23 -49.51 11.01 8.31
CA ALA A 23 -48.64 10.52 9.39
C ALA A 23 -49.55 10.05 10.56
N ALA A 24 -49.14 9.04 11.34
CA ALA A 24 -49.54 8.66 12.72
C ALA A 24 -51.00 8.80 13.24
N LEU A 25 -51.54 7.73 13.89
CA LEU A 25 -51.78 7.66 15.36
C LEU A 25 -52.54 6.38 15.83
N LEU A 26 -52.06 5.83 16.96
CA LEU A 26 -52.76 5.12 18.07
C LEU A 26 -53.68 3.88 17.88
N ALA A 27 -53.19 2.77 18.45
CA ALA A 27 -53.80 1.89 19.47
C ALA A 27 -55.22 1.25 19.30
N GLY A 28 -55.25 -0.10 19.37
CA GLY A 28 -56.44 -0.93 19.64
C GLY A 28 -56.09 -2.42 19.70
N ALA A 29 -56.60 -3.17 20.69
CA ALA A 29 -56.27 -4.59 20.95
C ALA A 29 -57.55 -5.50 20.89
N PRO A 30 -57.55 -6.76 21.39
CA PRO A 30 -57.42 -7.98 20.58
C PRO A 30 -58.65 -8.93 20.64
N LEU A 31 -58.72 -10.00 19.81
CA LEU A 31 -59.30 -11.35 20.10
C LEU A 31 -59.47 -12.27 18.87
N LEU A 32 -59.82 -13.56 19.11
CA LEU A 32 -60.11 -14.70 18.21
C LEU A 32 -58.85 -15.42 17.66
N ALA A 33 -58.54 -16.71 17.93
CA ALA A 33 -59.22 -17.93 18.42
C ALA A 33 -59.94 -18.80 17.35
N GLY A 34 -59.53 -20.08 17.26
CA GLY A 34 -60.00 -21.11 16.31
C GLY A 34 -59.10 -21.24 15.07
N LEU A 35 -58.84 -22.41 14.48
CA LEU A 35 -59.28 -23.79 14.76
C LEU A 35 -58.39 -24.79 13.98
N LEU A 36 -58.25 -26.04 14.47
CA LEU A 36 -57.87 -27.31 13.78
C LEU A 36 -57.16 -28.23 14.80
N GLN A 37 -57.90 -28.96 15.64
CA GLN A 37 -58.47 -30.30 15.42
C GLN A 37 -57.47 -31.48 15.53
N LEU A 38 -57.73 -32.32 16.54
CA LEU A 38 -57.16 -33.65 16.77
C LEU A 38 -57.77 -34.69 15.80
N PRO A 39 -57.19 -35.91 15.73
CA PRO A 39 -57.75 -36.97 16.55
C PRO A 39 -56.70 -37.77 17.33
N ALA A 40 -57.09 -38.26 18.51
CA ALA A 40 -56.29 -39.17 19.33
C ALA A 40 -56.74 -40.63 19.13
N ALA A 41 -55.79 -41.57 19.27
CA ALA A 41 -56.04 -42.99 19.47
C ALA A 41 -55.08 -43.52 20.56
N GLN A 42 -55.47 -44.62 21.22
CA GLN A 42 -55.05 -44.94 22.60
C GLN A 42 -53.96 -46.02 22.69
N THR A 43 -53.05 -45.86 23.64
CA THR A 43 -52.52 -46.90 24.55
C THR A 43 -52.22 -46.19 25.89
N ALA A 44 -52.86 -46.53 27.01
CA ALA A 44 -52.83 -47.76 27.81
C ALA A 44 -51.74 -47.72 28.90
N ASP A 45 -52.23 -47.77 30.14
CA ASP A 45 -51.58 -47.98 31.45
C ASP A 45 -50.62 -46.94 32.05
N ALA A 46 -50.75 -46.82 33.37
CA ALA A 46 -50.16 -45.80 34.21
C ALA A 46 -49.35 -46.40 35.36
N ALA A 47 -48.11 -45.95 35.53
CA ALA A 47 -47.40 -45.80 36.81
C ALA A 47 -46.02 -45.16 36.54
N GLY A 48 -45.67 -44.06 37.22
CA GLY A 48 -44.30 -43.52 37.20
C GLY A 48 -44.08 -42.13 36.59
N GLN A 49 -45.04 -41.21 36.68
CA GLN A 49 -44.84 -39.79 36.29
C GLN A 49 -44.99 -38.81 37.46
N THR A 50 -44.10 -38.94 38.45
CA THR A 50 -43.86 -37.89 39.47
C THR A 50 -42.37 -37.54 39.64
N SER A 51 -41.45 -38.27 39.00
CA SER A 51 -40.00 -38.05 39.12
C SER A 51 -39.35 -37.29 37.95
N ALA A 52 -40.05 -37.12 36.83
CA ALA A 52 -39.48 -36.59 35.58
C ALA A 52 -39.48 -35.04 35.46
N THR A 53 -40.30 -34.33 36.24
CA THR A 53 -40.35 -32.85 36.23
C THR A 53 -39.34 -32.21 37.17
N ALA A 54 -38.91 -32.91 38.22
CA ALA A 54 -37.88 -32.43 39.15
C ALA A 54 -36.46 -32.50 38.54
N SER A 55 -36.16 -33.56 37.77
CA SER A 55 -34.85 -33.75 37.16
C SER A 55 -34.51 -32.68 36.11
N GLY A 56 -35.49 -32.25 35.30
CA GLY A 56 -35.31 -31.20 34.29
C GLY A 56 -35.09 -29.79 34.88
N GLN A 57 -35.69 -29.47 36.02
CA GLN A 57 -35.43 -28.19 36.71
C GLN A 57 -34.11 -28.20 37.47
N SER A 58 -33.72 -29.35 38.06
CA SER A 58 -32.44 -29.50 38.75
C SER A 58 -31.25 -29.38 37.78
N SER A 59 -31.31 -30.01 36.61
CA SER A 59 -30.24 -29.93 35.60
C SER A 59 -30.13 -28.55 34.96
N ALA A 60 -31.25 -27.87 34.66
CA ALA A 60 -31.23 -26.49 34.18
C ALA A 60 -30.65 -25.50 35.20
N LYS A 61 -30.93 -25.72 36.50
CA LYS A 61 -30.35 -24.91 37.58
C LYS A 61 -28.85 -25.19 37.76
N ALA A 62 -28.44 -26.46 37.82
CA ALA A 62 -27.02 -26.83 37.94
C ALA A 62 -26.16 -26.30 36.78
N ALA A 63 -26.68 -26.32 35.55
CA ALA A 63 -26.02 -25.69 34.40
C ALA A 63 -25.81 -24.18 34.62
N SER A 64 -26.85 -23.46 35.05
CA SER A 64 -26.77 -22.02 35.39
C SER A 64 -25.77 -21.72 36.51
N ASP A 65 -25.74 -22.55 37.56
CA ASP A 65 -24.88 -22.35 38.73
C ASP A 65 -23.39 -22.61 38.39
N SER A 66 -23.12 -23.51 37.43
CA SER A 66 -21.76 -23.79 36.90
C SER A 66 -21.13 -22.66 36.06
N ARG A 67 -21.81 -21.53 35.89
CA ARG A 67 -21.30 -20.29 35.27
C ARG A 67 -21.00 -19.19 36.30
N SER A 68 -21.17 -19.45 37.59
CA SER A 68 -21.01 -18.44 38.65
C SER A 68 -19.55 -18.06 38.90
N VAL A 69 -18.59 -18.90 38.50
CA VAL A 69 -17.15 -18.63 38.55
C VAL A 69 -16.53 -18.69 37.15
N ALA A 70 -15.83 -17.63 36.77
CA ALA A 70 -15.01 -17.61 35.55
C ALA A 70 -13.59 -18.10 35.87
N ILE A 71 -13.08 -19.04 35.08
CA ILE A 71 -11.74 -19.61 35.20
C ILE A 71 -10.93 -19.21 33.96
N ALA A 72 -9.72 -18.71 34.14
CA ALA A 72 -8.80 -18.34 33.08
C ALA A 72 -7.48 -19.12 33.24
N LEU A 73 -7.10 -19.90 32.22
CA LEU A 73 -5.92 -20.77 32.23
C LEU A 73 -4.71 -20.05 31.64
N ASP A 74 -3.94 -19.36 32.46
CA ASP A 74 -2.80 -18.57 31.99
C ASP A 74 -1.67 -19.47 31.44
N SER A 75 -1.43 -20.65 32.01
CA SER A 75 -0.47 -21.63 31.49
C SER A 75 -0.91 -23.08 31.62
N VAL A 76 -0.46 -23.90 30.66
CA VAL A 76 -0.36 -25.36 30.74
C VAL A 76 1.06 -25.71 30.29
N THR A 77 1.85 -26.34 31.17
CA THR A 77 3.28 -26.60 30.97
C THR A 77 3.68 -27.96 31.55
N PRO A 78 4.40 -28.83 30.82
CA PRO A 78 4.65 -28.73 29.37
C PRO A 78 3.33 -28.73 28.59
N ALA A 79 3.36 -28.22 27.35
CA ALA A 79 2.15 -28.14 26.54
C ALA A 79 1.78 -29.49 25.90
N ALA A 80 2.78 -30.32 25.64
CA ALA A 80 2.67 -31.72 25.28
C ALA A 80 3.66 -32.50 26.17
N PRO A 81 3.22 -33.10 27.28
CA PRO A 81 4.11 -33.86 28.15
C PRO A 81 4.50 -35.23 27.58
N GLY A 82 5.63 -35.76 28.07
CA GLY A 82 5.98 -37.18 28.02
C GLY A 82 5.76 -37.91 29.36
N ASP A 83 6.12 -39.19 29.43
CA ASP A 83 5.78 -40.11 30.53
C ASP A 83 6.22 -39.69 31.94
N ASN A 84 7.32 -38.95 32.05
CA ASN A 84 7.95 -38.61 33.34
C ASN A 84 7.81 -37.10 33.67
N ASP A 85 6.93 -36.38 32.99
CA ASP A 85 6.73 -34.96 33.20
C ASP A 85 5.78 -34.67 34.38
N THR A 86 5.78 -33.42 34.82
CA THR A 86 4.77 -32.91 35.76
C THR A 86 3.98 -31.80 35.09
N LEU A 87 2.72 -32.07 34.81
CA LEU A 87 1.79 -31.12 34.22
C LEU A 87 1.43 -30.03 35.24
N THR A 88 1.97 -28.84 35.02
CA THR A 88 1.69 -27.63 35.80
C THR A 88 0.70 -26.74 35.07
N ILE A 89 -0.45 -26.52 35.70
CA ILE A 89 -1.50 -25.63 35.18
C ILE A 89 -1.66 -24.45 36.14
N SER A 90 -1.56 -23.23 35.60
CA SER A 90 -1.72 -22.00 36.39
C SER A 90 -2.74 -21.06 35.76
N GLY A 91 -3.33 -20.20 36.59
CA GLY A 91 -4.39 -19.32 36.14
C GLY A 91 -5.02 -18.47 37.21
N SER A 92 -6.23 -18.01 36.95
CA SER A 92 -7.06 -17.30 37.91
C SER A 92 -8.52 -17.75 37.90
N VAL A 93 -9.15 -17.64 39.07
CA VAL A 93 -10.58 -17.85 39.28
C VAL A 93 -11.22 -16.57 39.77
N THR A 94 -12.38 -16.21 39.21
CA THR A 94 -13.12 -14.99 39.58
C THR A 94 -14.58 -15.32 39.81
N ASN A 95 -15.05 -15.12 41.03
CA ASN A 95 -16.46 -15.22 41.37
C ASN A 95 -17.25 -14.10 40.67
N LYS A 96 -18.12 -14.47 39.72
CA LYS A 96 -19.04 -13.57 38.99
C LYS A 96 -20.44 -13.53 39.62
N GLY A 97 -20.70 -14.39 40.59
CA GLY A 97 -21.92 -14.39 41.40
C GLY A 97 -21.99 -13.22 42.38
N LYS A 98 -23.10 -13.14 43.12
CA LYS A 98 -23.36 -12.09 44.13
C LYS A 98 -23.04 -12.54 45.57
N GLN A 99 -22.84 -13.83 45.77
CA GLN A 99 -22.58 -14.43 47.08
C GLN A 99 -21.12 -14.82 47.20
N THR A 100 -20.61 -14.78 48.43
CA THR A 100 -19.30 -15.35 48.75
C THR A 100 -19.36 -16.87 48.62
N ILE A 101 -18.36 -17.45 47.97
CA ILE A 101 -18.16 -18.89 47.92
C ILE A 101 -17.18 -19.27 49.04
N THR A 102 -17.47 -20.32 49.78
CA THR A 102 -16.59 -20.92 50.80
C THR A 102 -16.26 -22.35 50.45
N ASP A 103 -15.26 -22.91 51.14
CA ASP A 103 -14.89 -24.33 51.06
C ASP A 103 -14.69 -24.74 49.59
N ALA A 104 -13.91 -23.93 48.87
CA ALA A 104 -13.75 -24.02 47.44
C ALA A 104 -12.36 -24.53 47.07
N HIS A 105 -12.28 -25.35 46.03
CA HIS A 105 -11.02 -25.82 45.47
C HIS A 105 -11.02 -25.77 43.96
N VAL A 106 -9.83 -25.60 43.39
CA VAL A 106 -9.57 -25.77 41.95
C VAL A 106 -8.87 -27.10 41.76
N ASP A 107 -9.39 -27.96 40.88
CA ASP A 107 -8.75 -29.23 40.54
C ASP A 107 -8.78 -29.47 39.02
N LEU A 108 -7.87 -30.32 38.57
CA LEU A 108 -7.81 -30.86 37.22
C LEU A 108 -8.81 -32.02 37.09
N ARG A 109 -9.50 -32.06 35.96
CA ARG A 109 -10.34 -33.16 35.52
C ARG A 109 -9.80 -33.74 34.22
N VAL A 110 -9.61 -35.06 34.20
CA VAL A 110 -9.28 -35.81 32.98
C VAL A 110 -10.57 -36.36 32.39
N GLY A 111 -10.91 -35.88 31.20
CA GLY A 111 -12.04 -36.35 30.39
C GLY A 111 -11.62 -37.45 29.39
N PRO A 112 -12.58 -37.93 28.58
CA PRO A 112 -12.30 -39.00 27.62
C PRO A 112 -11.31 -38.57 26.52
N GLU A 113 -10.71 -39.57 25.89
CA GLU A 113 -9.95 -39.42 24.65
C GLU A 113 -10.85 -38.89 23.52
N LEU A 114 -10.32 -37.96 22.73
CA LEU A 114 -10.97 -37.23 21.66
C LEU A 114 -10.49 -37.76 20.29
N THR A 115 -11.08 -38.88 19.89
CA THR A 115 -10.73 -39.61 18.66
C THR A 115 -11.07 -38.88 17.35
N THR A 116 -11.67 -37.68 17.39
CA THR A 116 -12.06 -36.92 16.19
C THR A 116 -11.81 -35.42 16.31
N ARG A 117 -11.42 -34.79 15.20
CA ARG A 117 -11.18 -33.34 15.14
C ARG A 117 -12.42 -32.50 15.47
N SER A 118 -13.62 -33.02 15.20
CA SER A 118 -14.90 -32.41 15.54
C SER A 118 -15.26 -32.53 17.02
N SER A 119 -14.77 -33.55 17.75
CA SER A 119 -14.97 -33.60 19.21
C SER A 119 -14.12 -32.52 19.91
N ILE A 120 -12.89 -32.25 19.45
CA ILE A 120 -12.06 -31.11 19.90
C ILE A 120 -12.81 -29.77 19.68
N ASP A 121 -13.42 -29.57 18.51
CA ASP A 121 -14.22 -28.38 18.23
C ASP A 121 -15.44 -28.27 19.16
N SER A 122 -16.14 -29.38 19.40
CA SER A 122 -17.33 -29.45 20.26
C SER A 122 -16.99 -29.16 21.73
N VAL A 123 -15.88 -29.71 22.24
CA VAL A 123 -15.35 -29.42 23.58
C VAL A 123 -14.98 -27.95 23.72
N SER A 124 -14.36 -27.35 22.70
CA SER A 124 -13.98 -25.93 22.69
C SER A 124 -15.17 -24.96 22.79
N GLN A 125 -16.37 -25.41 22.40
CA GLN A 125 -17.60 -24.60 22.39
C GLN A 125 -18.48 -24.80 23.64
N ARG A 126 -18.22 -25.83 24.45
CA ARG A 126 -18.99 -26.12 25.66
C ARG A 126 -18.69 -25.14 26.79
N THR A 127 -19.74 -24.61 27.40
CA THR A 127 -19.67 -23.67 28.53
C THR A 127 -20.04 -24.37 29.84
N ASP A 128 -21.28 -24.87 29.97
CA ASP A 128 -21.80 -25.54 31.17
C ASP A 128 -21.02 -26.78 31.58
N TYR A 129 -20.90 -27.03 32.89
CA TYR A 129 -20.46 -28.32 33.42
C TYR A 129 -21.50 -29.42 33.14
N VAL A 130 -21.02 -30.59 32.70
CA VAL A 130 -21.84 -31.77 32.42
C VAL A 130 -21.23 -32.99 33.13
N PRO A 131 -21.86 -33.49 34.21
CA PRO A 131 -21.43 -34.70 34.91
C PRO A 131 -21.22 -35.88 33.96
N GLY A 132 -20.16 -36.65 34.17
CA GLY A 132 -19.80 -37.82 33.35
C GLY A 132 -19.15 -37.49 32.00
N ILE A 133 -19.31 -36.28 31.44
CA ILE A 133 -18.63 -35.85 30.20
C ILE A 133 -17.38 -35.00 30.52
N ASP A 134 -17.41 -34.24 31.62
CA ASP A 134 -16.27 -33.43 32.07
C ASP A 134 -15.22 -34.16 32.91
N GLY A 135 -15.25 -35.50 32.91
CA GLY A 135 -14.27 -36.30 33.62
C GLY A 135 -14.41 -36.27 35.14
N VAL A 136 -13.52 -37.03 35.80
CA VAL A 136 -13.35 -37.06 37.25
C VAL A 136 -12.22 -36.12 37.67
N GLU A 137 -12.27 -35.63 38.91
CA GLU A 137 -11.13 -34.91 39.52
C GLU A 137 -9.99 -35.89 39.74
N VAL A 138 -8.74 -35.47 39.50
CA VAL A 138 -7.56 -36.35 39.64
C VAL A 138 -7.32 -36.70 41.11
N GLY A 139 -7.54 -35.74 42.03
CA GLY A 139 -7.59 -36.03 43.46
C GLY A 139 -7.23 -34.84 44.33
N GLU A 140 -7.83 -34.79 45.52
CA GLU A 140 -7.66 -33.71 46.52
C GLU A 140 -6.20 -33.38 46.85
N SER A 141 -5.26 -34.33 46.70
CA SER A 141 -3.82 -34.13 46.88
C SER A 141 -3.19 -33.10 45.95
N TYR A 142 -3.80 -32.85 44.78
CA TYR A 142 -3.32 -31.92 43.77
C TYR A 142 -4.14 -30.64 43.67
N ALA A 143 -5.30 -30.62 44.34
CA ALA A 143 -6.24 -29.51 44.32
C ALA A 143 -5.69 -28.26 45.02
N LYS A 144 -6.07 -27.08 44.53
CA LYS A 144 -5.78 -25.80 45.17
C LYS A 144 -6.98 -25.28 45.95
N GLU A 145 -6.93 -25.40 47.27
CA GLU A 145 -7.93 -24.87 48.19
C GLU A 145 -7.95 -23.33 48.30
N PHE A 146 -9.15 -22.81 48.57
CA PHE A 146 -9.53 -21.43 48.82
C PHE A 146 -10.57 -21.35 49.94
N THR A 147 -10.19 -20.81 51.10
CA THR A 147 -11.11 -20.58 52.23
C THR A 147 -12.29 -19.65 51.86
N ARG A 148 -12.08 -18.73 50.92
CA ARG A 148 -13.10 -17.75 50.51
C ARG A 148 -12.85 -17.14 49.13
N LEU A 149 -13.87 -17.14 48.27
CA LEU A 149 -13.90 -16.36 47.02
C LEU A 149 -14.99 -15.29 47.07
N THR A 150 -14.57 -14.05 47.29
CA THR A 150 -15.44 -12.87 47.33
C THR A 150 -15.87 -12.48 45.91
N PRO A 151 -17.14 -12.08 45.68
CA PRO A 151 -17.62 -11.55 44.40
C PRO A 151 -16.70 -10.50 43.77
N GLY A 152 -16.46 -10.63 42.46
CA GLY A 152 -15.66 -9.70 41.65
C GLY A 152 -14.14 -9.81 41.82
N VAL A 153 -13.65 -10.45 42.88
CA VAL A 153 -12.21 -10.57 43.16
C VAL A 153 -11.62 -11.79 42.43
N ALA A 154 -10.58 -11.57 41.64
CA ALA A 154 -9.80 -12.64 41.03
C ALA A 154 -8.74 -13.17 42.01
N GLN A 155 -8.63 -14.50 42.13
CA GLN A 155 -7.57 -15.17 42.89
C GLN A 155 -6.78 -16.11 41.98
N ARG A 156 -5.49 -16.29 42.26
CA ARG A 156 -4.57 -17.12 41.45
C ARG A 156 -4.54 -18.56 41.95
N PHE A 157 -4.37 -19.51 41.04
CA PHE A 157 -4.07 -20.90 41.35
C PHE A 157 -2.88 -21.39 40.53
N SER A 158 -2.24 -22.45 41.04
CA SER A 158 -1.30 -23.30 40.31
C SER A 158 -1.46 -24.71 40.87
N ILE A 159 -1.61 -25.71 40.00
CA ILE A 159 -1.75 -27.13 40.38
C ILE A 159 -0.68 -27.97 39.66
N SER A 160 0.02 -28.75 40.49
CA SER A 160 1.08 -29.74 40.19
C SER A 160 0.58 -31.17 40.00
N VAL A 161 0.48 -31.73 38.78
CA VAL A 161 0.03 -33.14 38.60
C VAL A 161 1.06 -33.95 37.80
N PRO A 162 1.64 -35.03 38.37
CA PRO A 162 2.45 -36.01 37.62
C PRO A 162 1.66 -36.66 36.48
N THR A 163 2.31 -37.02 35.37
CA THR A 163 1.62 -37.56 34.19
C THR A 163 1.11 -38.98 34.34
N ASP A 164 1.75 -39.79 35.18
CA ASP A 164 1.33 -41.14 35.57
C ASP A 164 0.04 -41.13 36.43
N GLU A 165 -0.15 -40.08 37.23
CA GLU A 165 -1.35 -39.87 38.06
C GLU A 165 -2.59 -39.44 37.24
N LEU A 166 -2.44 -39.13 35.94
CA LEU A 166 -3.55 -38.75 35.05
C LEU A 166 -4.36 -39.94 34.51
N ASP A 167 -3.93 -41.19 34.75
CA ASP A 167 -4.52 -42.44 34.25
C ASP A 167 -4.85 -42.40 32.74
N LEU A 168 -3.91 -41.87 31.95
CA LEU A 168 -4.03 -41.78 30.50
C LEU A 168 -3.89 -43.18 29.87
N GLY A 169 -4.68 -43.43 28.82
CA GLY A 169 -4.60 -44.65 28.04
C GLY A 169 -3.47 -44.61 27.01
N GLY A 170 -3.80 -44.92 25.75
CA GLY A 170 -2.84 -44.84 24.64
C GLY A 170 -2.50 -43.40 24.25
N SER A 171 -1.56 -43.24 23.32
CA SER A 171 -1.29 -41.97 22.66
C SER A 171 -2.55 -41.43 21.99
N GLY A 172 -2.88 -40.17 22.25
CA GLY A 172 -4.20 -39.62 21.97
C GLY A 172 -4.32 -38.14 22.34
N VAL A 173 -5.49 -37.57 22.08
CA VAL A 173 -5.82 -36.20 22.52
C VAL A 173 -6.85 -36.32 23.65
N TYR A 174 -6.52 -35.88 24.85
CA TYR A 174 -7.44 -35.97 25.99
C TYR A 174 -8.12 -34.62 26.27
N GLN A 175 -9.39 -34.66 26.66
CA GLN A 175 -10.05 -33.48 27.20
C GLN A 175 -9.50 -33.20 28.61
N LEU A 176 -9.01 -31.98 28.85
CA LEU A 176 -8.78 -31.49 30.20
C LEU A 176 -9.84 -30.46 30.59
N GLY A 177 -10.31 -30.53 31.83
CA GLY A 177 -11.10 -29.48 32.45
C GLY A 177 -10.43 -29.00 33.72
N VAL A 178 -10.32 -27.71 33.95
CA VAL A 178 -10.04 -27.17 35.28
C VAL A 178 -11.35 -26.70 35.86
N SER A 179 -11.85 -27.38 36.89
CA SER A 179 -13.07 -27.00 37.60
C SER A 179 -12.77 -26.24 38.87
N LEU A 180 -13.71 -25.39 39.27
CA LEU A 180 -13.81 -24.90 40.62
C LEU A 180 -15.09 -25.44 41.26
N SER A 181 -14.92 -26.17 42.35
CA SER A 181 -15.98 -26.67 43.21
C SER A 181 -16.06 -25.81 44.48
N GLY A 182 -17.21 -25.80 45.15
CA GLY A 182 -17.39 -25.12 46.44
C GLY A 182 -18.84 -24.88 46.82
N GLN A 183 -19.07 -24.08 47.87
CA GLN A 183 -20.38 -23.89 48.50
C GLN A 183 -20.81 -22.42 48.55
N THR A 184 -22.11 -22.15 48.66
CA THR A 184 -22.66 -20.80 48.87
C THR A 184 -23.65 -20.76 50.03
N SER A 185 -23.95 -19.56 50.56
CA SER A 185 -24.95 -19.39 51.63
C SER A 185 -26.36 -19.90 51.29
N THR A 186 -26.70 -20.11 50.01
CA THR A 186 -27.98 -20.68 49.57
C THR A 186 -27.90 -22.11 49.08
N GLN A 187 -26.68 -22.65 48.90
CA GLN A 187 -26.38 -24.02 48.51
C GLN A 187 -25.19 -24.47 49.35
N ALA A 188 -25.49 -24.89 50.59
CA ALA A 188 -24.52 -25.36 51.59
C ALA A 188 -24.15 -26.84 51.37
N TRP A 189 -23.90 -27.17 50.10
CA TRP A 189 -23.37 -28.45 49.64
C TRP A 189 -22.45 -28.15 48.46
N GLU A 190 -21.47 -29.02 48.25
CA GLU A 190 -20.49 -28.87 47.20
C GLU A 190 -21.10 -29.05 45.80
N GLN A 191 -20.71 -28.17 44.88
CA GLN A 191 -21.08 -28.22 43.47
C GLN A 191 -20.01 -27.55 42.61
N VAL A 192 -19.92 -27.94 41.33
CA VAL A 192 -19.06 -27.26 40.36
C VAL A 192 -19.67 -25.89 40.00
N LEU A 193 -18.95 -24.82 40.32
CA LEU A 193 -19.37 -23.43 40.15
C LEU A 193 -18.74 -22.76 38.91
N GLY A 194 -17.68 -23.36 38.37
CA GLY A 194 -17.02 -22.94 37.14
C GLY A 194 -16.19 -24.06 36.54
N ILE A 195 -16.03 -24.08 35.21
CA ILE A 195 -15.11 -24.98 34.51
C ILE A 195 -14.53 -24.28 33.27
N GLN A 196 -13.22 -24.43 33.04
CA GLN A 196 -12.57 -24.06 31.78
C GLN A 196 -11.91 -25.29 31.17
N ARG A 197 -12.25 -25.57 29.91
CA ARG A 197 -11.74 -26.73 29.17
C ARG A 197 -10.52 -26.38 28.34
N THR A 198 -9.64 -27.34 28.17
CA THR A 198 -8.48 -27.32 27.27
C THR A 198 -8.16 -28.75 26.83
N PHE A 199 -7.01 -28.97 26.20
CA PHE A 199 -6.63 -30.26 25.64
C PHE A 199 -5.26 -30.68 26.14
N LEU A 200 -5.04 -32.00 26.20
CA LEU A 200 -3.73 -32.60 26.40
C LEU A 200 -3.38 -33.44 25.15
N PRO A 201 -2.49 -32.97 24.27
CA PRO A 201 -1.87 -33.83 23.27
C PRO A 201 -0.89 -34.77 23.99
N TRP A 202 -1.18 -36.08 23.96
CA TRP A 202 -0.39 -37.12 24.60
C TRP A 202 0.22 -38.05 23.56
N GLN A 203 1.53 -37.93 23.36
CA GLN A 203 2.31 -38.77 22.45
C GLN A 203 3.73 -38.88 23.03
N PRO A 204 3.91 -39.63 24.14
CA PRO A 204 5.18 -39.70 24.85
C PRO A 204 6.27 -40.38 24.01
N ASP A 205 5.91 -41.46 23.31
CA ASP A 205 6.76 -42.16 22.35
C ASP A 205 6.75 -41.48 20.97
N GLU A 206 7.85 -41.66 20.23
CA GLU A 206 7.93 -41.29 18.82
C GLU A 206 6.86 -41.99 17.98
N ALA A 207 6.07 -41.22 17.21
CA ALA A 207 5.00 -41.78 16.40
C ALA A 207 5.56 -42.59 15.21
N GLU A 208 5.03 -43.80 14.98
CA GLU A 208 5.44 -44.69 13.88
C GLU A 208 5.45 -43.99 12.51
N THR A 209 4.48 -43.10 12.32
CA THR A 209 4.35 -42.22 11.16
C THR A 209 4.19 -40.78 11.66
N LYS A 210 5.06 -39.88 11.21
CA LYS A 210 4.96 -38.43 11.44
C LYS A 210 4.25 -37.72 10.28
N THR A 211 3.43 -36.73 10.61
CA THR A 211 2.81 -35.84 9.63
C THR A 211 3.81 -34.78 9.20
N ARG A 212 4.02 -34.64 7.88
CA ARG A 212 4.84 -33.55 7.35
C ARG A 212 4.06 -32.26 7.41
N THR A 213 4.54 -31.27 8.15
CA THR A 213 3.87 -29.99 8.31
C THR A 213 4.68 -28.87 7.67
N THR A 214 4.01 -28.10 6.83
CA THR A 214 4.48 -26.79 6.37
C THR A 214 3.67 -25.72 7.08
N PHE A 215 4.36 -24.76 7.69
CA PHE A 215 3.72 -23.59 8.30
C PHE A 215 4.16 -22.34 7.55
N LEU A 216 3.22 -21.60 6.97
CA LEU A 216 3.50 -20.34 6.29
C LEU A 216 3.69 -19.22 7.31
N TRP A 217 4.76 -18.44 7.14
CA TRP A 217 5.12 -17.33 8.01
C TRP A 217 5.07 -16.01 7.24
N PRO A 218 3.95 -15.26 7.32
CA PRO A 218 3.71 -14.13 6.42
C PRO A 218 4.36 -12.83 6.91
N LEU A 219 5.19 -12.24 6.04
CA LEU A 219 5.68 -10.86 6.15
C LEU A 219 4.98 -9.99 5.09
N VAL A 220 3.77 -9.56 5.44
CA VAL A 220 2.95 -8.65 4.65
C VAL A 220 2.59 -7.44 5.53
N ALA A 221 2.49 -6.26 4.93
CA ALA A 221 2.08 -5.01 5.58
C ALA A 221 1.03 -4.29 4.73
N SER A 222 0.46 -3.20 5.23
CA SER A 222 -0.24 -2.23 4.37
C SER A 222 0.77 -1.48 3.49
N SER A 223 0.29 -0.92 2.38
CA SER A 223 1.04 0.12 1.66
C SER A 223 1.16 1.36 2.54
N HIS A 224 2.39 1.88 2.68
CA HIS A 224 2.71 3.15 3.35
C HIS A 224 3.49 4.13 2.44
N MET A 225 3.90 3.70 1.24
CA MET A 225 4.69 4.52 0.30
C MET A 225 3.82 4.97 -0.86
N THR A 226 3.79 6.27 -1.13
CA THR A 226 2.95 6.90 -2.16
C THR A 226 3.55 6.73 -3.57
N ALA A 227 3.01 7.42 -4.57
CA ALA A 227 3.68 7.64 -5.86
C ALA A 227 4.68 8.81 -5.83
N GLU A 228 4.61 9.67 -4.81
CA GLU A 228 5.35 10.92 -4.74
C GLU A 228 6.85 10.70 -4.51
N THR A 229 7.64 11.51 -5.20
CA THR A 229 9.09 11.59 -5.00
C THR A 229 9.50 13.05 -4.90
N GLY A 230 10.21 13.42 -3.83
CA GLY A 230 10.68 14.79 -3.62
C GLY A 230 11.48 15.33 -4.81
N SER A 231 11.37 16.63 -5.05
CA SER A 231 11.92 17.36 -6.21
C SER A 231 13.45 17.51 -6.21
N ASN A 232 14.18 16.53 -5.65
CA ASN A 232 15.63 16.45 -5.68
C ASN A 232 16.11 15.43 -6.72
N GLU A 233 17.39 15.52 -7.12
CA GLU A 233 17.96 14.61 -8.13
C GLU A 233 17.89 13.13 -7.71
N GLN A 234 17.83 12.87 -6.41
CA GLN A 234 17.75 11.56 -5.77
C GLN A 234 16.34 10.95 -5.77
N GLN A 235 15.30 11.72 -6.11
CA GLN A 235 13.89 11.32 -6.06
C GLN A 235 13.50 10.67 -4.73
N THR A 236 13.68 11.43 -3.66
CA THR A 236 13.45 10.94 -2.28
C THR A 236 12.00 10.44 -2.12
N PRO A 237 11.78 9.16 -1.76
CA PRO A 237 10.44 8.59 -1.70
C PRO A 237 9.63 9.16 -0.54
N VAL A 238 8.35 9.44 -0.79
CA VAL A 238 7.40 9.96 0.20
C VAL A 238 6.50 8.84 0.73
N PHE A 239 6.31 8.82 2.04
CA PHE A 239 5.44 7.90 2.76
C PHE A 239 4.20 8.66 3.27
N SER A 240 3.03 8.00 3.30
CA SER A 240 1.79 8.57 3.86
C SER A 240 1.88 8.81 5.37
N ASP A 241 2.73 8.05 6.05
CA ASP A 241 2.86 8.00 7.50
C ASP A 241 4.16 7.29 7.89
N ASP A 242 4.45 7.25 9.20
CA ASP A 242 5.61 6.54 9.77
C ASP A 242 5.16 5.30 10.59
N ASP A 243 3.99 4.72 10.30
CA ASP A 243 3.49 3.53 11.02
C ASP A 243 4.30 2.28 10.68
N LEU A 244 4.84 2.17 9.47
CA LEU A 244 5.78 1.10 9.11
C LEU A 244 7.00 1.09 10.04
N ALA A 245 7.52 2.26 10.43
CA ALA A 245 8.61 2.38 11.40
C ALA A 245 8.24 1.78 12.77
N LYS A 246 6.98 1.92 13.20
CA LYS A 246 6.46 1.34 14.45
C LYS A 246 6.34 -0.18 14.35
N GLU A 247 6.04 -0.73 13.17
CA GLU A 247 5.96 -2.18 12.97
C GLU A 247 7.32 -2.88 12.97
N ILE A 248 8.37 -2.24 12.44
CA ILE A 248 9.75 -2.78 12.38
C ILE A 248 10.62 -2.41 13.60
N SER A 249 10.14 -1.51 14.46
CA SER A 249 10.76 -1.17 15.75
C SER A 249 10.59 -2.29 16.79
N ALA A 250 11.39 -2.26 17.86
CA ALA A 250 11.36 -3.26 18.93
C ALA A 250 9.95 -3.43 19.55
N GLY A 251 9.45 -4.68 19.56
CA GLY A 251 8.09 -5.01 20.00
C GLY A 251 6.99 -4.76 18.96
N GLY A 252 7.35 -4.16 17.82
CA GLY A 252 6.50 -4.00 16.65
C GLY A 252 6.15 -5.34 15.99
N ARG A 253 5.07 -5.35 15.22
CA ARG A 253 4.52 -6.57 14.61
C ARG A 253 5.52 -7.30 13.71
N LEU A 254 6.19 -6.56 12.82
CA LEU A 254 7.14 -7.13 11.86
C LEU A 254 8.48 -7.46 12.51
N GLU A 255 8.91 -6.70 13.52
CA GLU A 255 10.08 -7.05 14.34
C GLU A 255 9.85 -8.41 15.03
N GLN A 256 8.72 -8.57 15.72
CA GLN A 256 8.36 -9.83 16.39
C GLN A 256 8.23 -11.00 15.40
N MET A 257 7.68 -10.77 14.20
CA MET A 257 7.63 -11.81 13.16
C MET A 257 9.03 -12.25 12.71
N VAL A 258 9.97 -11.33 12.53
CA VAL A 258 11.36 -11.67 12.16
C VAL A 258 12.10 -12.34 13.31
N SER A 259 12.02 -11.79 14.53
CA SER A 259 12.75 -12.30 15.69
C SER A 259 12.32 -13.70 16.10
N LEU A 260 11.03 -14.03 15.96
CA LEU A 260 10.47 -15.36 16.27
C LEU A 260 10.71 -16.35 15.13
N GLY A 261 10.45 -15.97 13.88
CA GLY A 261 10.53 -16.88 12.73
C GLY A 261 11.95 -17.36 12.38
N ARG A 262 12.98 -16.65 12.84
CA ARG A 262 14.39 -17.00 12.56
C ARG A 262 14.77 -18.39 13.09
N ASP A 263 14.16 -18.84 14.20
CA ASP A 263 14.50 -20.10 14.87
C ASP A 263 13.52 -21.24 14.52
N LEU A 264 12.55 -21.02 13.62
CA LEU A 264 11.51 -21.99 13.25
C LEU A 264 11.71 -22.56 11.83
N ASP A 265 11.43 -23.85 11.64
CA ASP A 265 11.19 -24.45 10.32
C ASP A 265 9.84 -23.98 9.73
N VAL A 266 9.89 -22.86 9.00
CA VAL A 266 8.73 -22.23 8.34
C VAL A 266 9.08 -21.82 6.91
N THR A 267 8.06 -21.76 6.04
CA THR A 267 8.17 -21.11 4.73
C THR A 267 7.85 -19.63 4.90
N TRP A 268 8.80 -18.75 4.61
CA TRP A 268 8.55 -17.30 4.64
C TRP A 268 7.71 -16.90 3.42
N VAL A 269 6.58 -16.23 3.66
CA VAL A 269 5.73 -15.69 2.58
C VAL A 269 5.80 -14.18 2.65
N ILE A 270 6.52 -13.56 1.72
CA ILE A 270 6.93 -12.16 1.82
C ILE A 270 6.28 -11.34 0.71
N ASP A 271 5.71 -10.18 1.06
CA ASP A 271 5.35 -9.15 0.08
C ASP A 271 6.61 -8.35 -0.31
N PRO A 272 6.99 -8.33 -1.60
CA PRO A 272 8.09 -7.51 -2.08
C PRO A 272 7.93 -6.00 -1.84
N ASP A 273 6.70 -5.49 -1.71
CA ASP A 273 6.49 -4.05 -1.45
C ASP A 273 6.92 -3.66 -0.03
N LEU A 274 6.75 -4.55 0.95
CA LEU A 274 7.31 -4.37 2.29
C LEU A 274 8.84 -4.28 2.22
N LEU A 275 9.50 -5.14 1.43
CA LEU A 275 10.95 -5.11 1.27
C LEU A 275 11.42 -3.82 0.61
N ALA A 276 10.76 -3.38 -0.47
CA ALA A 276 11.08 -2.14 -1.16
C ALA A 276 10.84 -0.90 -0.28
N SER A 277 9.78 -0.91 0.52
CA SER A 277 9.46 0.17 1.46
C SER A 277 10.49 0.27 2.59
N VAL A 278 10.88 -0.84 3.24
CA VAL A 278 11.92 -0.79 4.28
C VAL A 278 13.30 -0.51 3.69
N ASP A 279 13.61 -0.98 2.49
CA ASP A 279 14.85 -0.63 1.77
C ASP A 279 14.91 0.88 1.47
N ALA A 280 13.81 1.49 1.03
CA ALA A 280 13.69 2.94 0.88
C ALA A 280 13.94 3.67 2.21
N MET A 281 13.35 3.19 3.31
CA MET A 281 13.60 3.75 4.65
C MET A 281 15.06 3.62 5.13
N THR A 282 15.92 2.80 4.52
CA THR A 282 17.37 2.79 4.87
C THR A 282 18.12 4.03 4.38
N ARG A 283 17.53 4.78 3.43
CA ARG A 283 18.07 5.99 2.80
C ARG A 283 17.38 7.23 3.38
N GLY A 284 17.55 8.38 2.74
CA GLY A 284 16.63 9.50 2.96
C GLY A 284 15.23 9.10 2.48
N TYR A 285 14.22 9.36 3.30
CA TYR A 285 12.81 9.23 2.97
C TYR A 285 12.05 10.38 3.63
N GLU A 286 10.89 10.72 3.08
CA GLU A 286 10.04 11.79 3.58
C GLU A 286 8.67 11.24 3.99
N ILE A 287 7.99 11.94 4.90
CA ILE A 287 6.66 11.63 5.39
C ILE A 287 5.74 12.80 5.05
N GLN A 288 4.61 12.50 4.43
CA GLN A 288 3.59 13.47 4.01
C GLN A 288 3.00 14.22 5.21
N GLY A 289 2.87 15.54 5.08
CA GLY A 289 2.34 16.45 6.08
C GLY A 289 0.95 16.97 5.70
N GLU A 290 0.62 18.19 6.17
CA GLU A 290 -0.59 18.88 5.72
C GLU A 290 -0.32 19.62 4.40
N GLY A 291 -1.16 19.37 3.38
CA GLY A 291 -0.95 19.90 2.03
C GLY A 291 0.37 19.42 1.43
N ASP A 292 1.01 20.26 0.61
CA ASP A 292 2.24 19.96 -0.12
C ASP A 292 3.51 19.95 0.76
N THR A 293 3.35 19.78 2.09
CA THR A 293 4.48 19.76 3.03
C THR A 293 4.92 18.33 3.31
N THR A 294 6.23 18.13 3.44
CA THR A 294 6.81 16.86 3.88
C THR A 294 7.74 17.08 5.07
N THR A 295 8.01 16.00 5.81
CA THR A 295 8.97 15.99 6.92
C THR A 295 9.97 14.84 6.74
N PRO A 296 11.28 15.05 7.01
CA PRO A 296 12.26 13.97 6.90
C PRO A 296 11.99 12.83 7.88
N GLY A 297 11.95 11.60 7.37
CA GLY A 297 11.90 10.40 8.18
C GLY A 297 13.16 10.19 9.02
N THR A 298 13.04 9.54 10.18
CA THR A 298 14.12 9.44 11.18
C THR A 298 14.52 8.01 11.56
N HIS A 299 13.87 6.99 10.99
CA HIS A 299 14.01 5.59 11.40
C HIS A 299 15.01 4.76 10.55
N GLN A 300 15.96 5.40 9.86
CA GLN A 300 16.92 4.73 8.96
C GLN A 300 17.75 3.64 9.65
N ALA A 301 18.12 3.85 10.91
CA ALA A 301 18.87 2.88 11.70
C ALA A 301 18.03 1.62 12.01
N VAL A 302 16.74 1.81 12.30
CA VAL A 302 15.79 0.72 12.57
C VAL A 302 15.56 -0.10 11.30
N ALA A 303 15.33 0.56 10.16
CA ALA A 303 15.16 -0.10 8.86
C ALA A 303 16.36 -0.97 8.49
N LYS A 304 17.58 -0.45 8.65
CA LYS A 304 18.84 -1.20 8.41
C LYS A 304 18.97 -2.39 9.36
N GLN A 305 18.66 -2.21 10.64
CA GLN A 305 18.72 -3.28 11.63
C GLN A 305 17.71 -4.40 11.31
N TRP A 306 16.46 -4.04 10.99
CA TRP A 306 15.40 -5.00 10.69
C TRP A 306 15.71 -5.81 9.42
N LEU A 307 16.16 -5.16 8.33
CA LEU A 307 16.58 -5.87 7.11
C LEU A 307 17.77 -6.80 7.37
N ALA A 308 18.78 -6.37 8.14
CA ALA A 308 19.91 -7.22 8.50
C ALA A 308 19.54 -8.41 9.41
N GLN A 309 18.44 -8.30 10.17
CA GLN A 309 17.87 -9.43 10.91
C GLN A 309 17.07 -10.35 10.00
N LEU A 310 16.25 -9.80 9.09
CA LEU A 310 15.46 -10.57 8.13
C LEU A 310 16.35 -11.39 7.18
N GLN A 311 17.38 -10.77 6.60
CA GLN A 311 18.39 -11.44 5.76
C GLN A 311 18.99 -12.69 6.45
N LYS A 312 19.26 -12.61 7.76
CA LYS A 312 19.75 -13.75 8.56
C LYS A 312 18.67 -14.78 8.83
N ALA A 313 17.43 -14.34 9.08
CA ALA A 313 16.30 -15.22 9.41
C ALA A 313 15.81 -16.07 8.22
N VAL A 314 15.96 -15.57 6.98
CA VAL A 314 15.62 -16.30 5.74
C VAL A 314 16.77 -17.12 5.15
N ALA A 315 18.00 -16.92 5.62
CA ALA A 315 19.18 -17.58 5.06
C ALA A 315 19.06 -19.11 5.17
N GLY A 316 19.13 -19.80 4.03
CA GLY A 316 18.98 -21.27 3.96
C GLY A 316 17.54 -21.78 4.11
N LYS A 317 16.54 -20.89 4.20
CA LYS A 317 15.12 -21.24 4.28
C LYS A 317 14.40 -20.94 2.96
N GLU A 318 13.23 -21.56 2.78
CA GLU A 318 12.37 -21.28 1.64
C GLU A 318 11.69 -19.91 1.79
N VAL A 319 11.78 -19.10 0.73
CA VAL A 319 11.04 -17.84 0.60
C VAL A 319 10.10 -17.95 -0.60
N VAL A 320 8.82 -17.70 -0.36
CA VAL A 320 7.80 -17.52 -1.39
C VAL A 320 7.53 -16.01 -1.49
N ALA A 321 7.74 -15.46 -2.68
CA ALA A 321 7.44 -14.06 -2.97
C ALA A 321 6.01 -13.93 -3.49
N LEU A 322 5.19 -13.12 -2.83
CA LEU A 322 3.92 -12.68 -3.38
C LEU A 322 4.18 -11.70 -4.55
N PRO A 323 3.21 -11.46 -5.46
CA PRO A 323 3.32 -10.35 -6.39
C PRO A 323 3.40 -9.03 -5.61
N PHE A 324 4.21 -8.09 -6.09
CA PHE A 324 4.50 -6.82 -5.42
C PHE A 324 3.23 -6.05 -5.03
N GLY A 325 3.08 -5.72 -3.74
CA GLY A 325 1.93 -4.97 -3.19
C GLY A 325 0.73 -5.85 -2.83
N ASP A 326 0.90 -7.18 -2.94
CA ASP A 326 -0.12 -8.21 -2.74
C ASP A 326 -1.46 -7.90 -3.45
N PRO A 327 -1.53 -7.85 -4.80
CA PRO A 327 -2.74 -7.52 -5.53
C PRO A 327 -3.89 -8.50 -5.28
N ASP A 328 -5.11 -7.98 -5.18
CA ASP A 328 -6.28 -8.75 -4.79
C ASP A 328 -6.85 -9.61 -5.94
N LEU A 329 -6.32 -10.83 -6.04
CA LEU A 329 -6.66 -11.80 -7.09
C LEU A 329 -8.16 -12.04 -7.27
N ALA A 330 -8.95 -12.01 -6.19
CA ALA A 330 -10.39 -12.24 -6.26
C ALA A 330 -11.16 -11.00 -6.73
N SER A 331 -10.77 -9.81 -6.28
CA SER A 331 -11.34 -8.55 -6.77
C SER A 331 -11.01 -8.34 -8.25
N LEU A 332 -9.78 -8.66 -8.67
CA LEU A 332 -9.36 -8.64 -10.06
C LEU A 332 -10.15 -9.66 -10.90
N ALA A 333 -10.31 -10.89 -10.41
CA ALA A 333 -11.08 -11.95 -11.09
C ALA A 333 -12.58 -11.66 -11.24
N HIS A 334 -13.20 -11.00 -10.26
CA HIS A 334 -14.63 -10.69 -10.31
C HIS A 334 -14.95 -9.35 -10.98
N ASN A 335 -14.07 -8.34 -10.86
CA ASN A 335 -14.38 -6.95 -11.20
C ASN A 335 -13.39 -6.28 -12.16
N GLY A 336 -12.22 -6.87 -12.42
CA GLY A 336 -11.11 -6.22 -13.16
C GLY A 336 -10.66 -6.90 -14.46
N THR A 337 -10.96 -8.18 -14.71
CA THR A 337 -10.49 -8.88 -15.94
C THR A 337 -10.98 -8.26 -17.24
N ASP A 338 -12.13 -7.58 -17.20
CA ASP A 338 -12.74 -6.94 -18.36
C ASP A 338 -12.27 -5.49 -18.57
N VAL A 339 -11.40 -4.99 -17.68
CA VAL A 339 -10.82 -3.64 -17.74
C VAL A 339 -9.40 -3.77 -18.34
N PRO A 340 -9.08 -3.02 -19.43
CA PRO A 340 -7.76 -3.05 -20.07
C PRO A 340 -6.60 -2.84 -19.09
N GLY A 341 -5.44 -3.45 -19.37
CA GLY A 341 -4.22 -3.31 -18.55
C GLY A 341 -4.20 -4.11 -17.24
N SER A 342 -5.35 -4.38 -16.61
CA SER A 342 -5.43 -4.97 -15.25
C SER A 342 -4.64 -6.27 -15.05
N LEU A 343 -4.64 -7.19 -16.04
CA LEU A 343 -3.85 -8.42 -15.98
C LEU A 343 -2.35 -8.19 -16.25
N SER A 344 -2.00 -7.15 -17.02
CA SER A 344 -0.60 -6.76 -17.24
C SER A 344 0.02 -6.26 -15.94
N HIS A 345 -0.68 -5.39 -15.19
CA HIS A 345 -0.19 -4.91 -13.89
C HIS A 345 0.03 -6.06 -12.89
N LEU A 346 -0.87 -7.06 -12.84
CA LEU A 346 -0.64 -8.26 -12.01
C LEU A 346 0.61 -9.02 -12.46
N LYS A 347 0.84 -9.17 -13.76
CA LYS A 347 2.06 -9.80 -14.28
C LYS A 347 3.31 -8.98 -13.93
N ASP A 348 3.28 -7.66 -14.08
CA ASP A 348 4.40 -6.78 -13.74
C ASP A 348 4.71 -6.77 -12.23
N ALA A 349 3.69 -6.99 -11.39
CA ALA A 349 3.84 -7.23 -9.96
C ALA A 349 4.52 -8.56 -9.65
N THR A 350 4.26 -9.63 -10.40
CA THR A 350 4.97 -10.91 -10.26
C THR A 350 6.41 -10.81 -10.78
N ASP A 351 6.62 -10.23 -11.96
CA ASP A 351 7.95 -10.17 -12.61
C ASP A 351 8.96 -9.37 -11.76
N VAL A 352 8.52 -8.30 -11.06
CA VAL A 352 9.41 -7.56 -10.15
C VAL A 352 9.64 -8.27 -8.81
N ALA A 353 8.75 -9.17 -8.38
CA ALA A 353 8.79 -9.81 -7.07
C ALA A 353 10.11 -10.56 -6.84
N ALA A 354 10.47 -11.43 -7.78
CA ALA A 354 11.71 -12.20 -7.73
C ALA A 354 12.97 -11.31 -7.72
N THR A 355 12.95 -10.22 -8.48
CA THR A 355 14.08 -9.29 -8.57
C THR A 355 14.23 -8.47 -7.29
N THR A 356 13.13 -8.03 -6.68
CA THR A 356 13.12 -7.28 -5.42
C THR A 356 13.67 -8.13 -4.28
N VAL A 357 13.14 -9.34 -4.09
CA VAL A 357 13.58 -10.26 -3.04
C VAL A 357 15.06 -10.65 -3.22
N ARG A 358 15.49 -10.97 -4.45
CA ARG A 358 16.90 -11.30 -4.73
C ARG A 358 17.85 -10.13 -4.45
N SER A 359 17.42 -8.89 -4.69
CA SER A 359 18.25 -7.70 -4.49
C SER A 359 18.33 -7.26 -3.03
N VAL A 360 17.26 -7.41 -2.26
CA VAL A 360 17.16 -6.96 -0.86
C VAL A 360 17.55 -8.07 0.13
N LEU A 361 17.21 -9.34 -0.13
CA LEU A 361 17.44 -10.46 0.80
C LEU A 361 18.57 -11.42 0.37
N TYR A 362 19.11 -11.26 -0.85
CA TYR A 362 20.18 -12.12 -1.41
C TYR A 362 19.85 -13.62 -1.48
N VAL A 363 18.56 -13.95 -1.54
CA VAL A 363 18.03 -15.31 -1.75
C VAL A 363 17.19 -15.39 -3.01
N THR A 364 17.08 -16.58 -3.61
CA THR A 364 16.18 -16.85 -4.72
C THR A 364 14.81 -17.28 -4.16
N PRO A 365 13.72 -16.51 -4.36
CA PRO A 365 12.39 -16.94 -3.97
C PRO A 365 11.77 -17.88 -5.00
N SER A 366 10.74 -18.62 -4.59
CA SER A 366 9.71 -19.12 -5.52
C SER A 366 8.65 -18.03 -5.76
N THR A 367 8.21 -17.91 -7.01
CA THR A 367 7.07 -17.07 -7.44
C THR A 367 5.93 -17.93 -8.01
N ASP A 368 6.00 -19.24 -7.85
CA ASP A 368 5.10 -20.21 -8.47
C ASP A 368 3.75 -20.32 -7.74
N PHE A 369 3.63 -19.63 -6.59
CA PHE A 369 2.49 -19.67 -5.69
C PHE A 369 1.68 -18.39 -5.72
N ALA A 370 0.39 -18.51 -6.04
CA ALA A 370 -0.62 -17.50 -5.79
C ALA A 370 -1.36 -17.78 -4.48
N TRP A 371 -1.56 -16.77 -3.62
CA TRP A 371 -2.28 -16.93 -2.36
C TRP A 371 -3.52 -16.01 -2.30
N PRO A 372 -4.70 -16.45 -2.76
CA PRO A 372 -5.96 -15.74 -2.57
C PRO A 372 -6.29 -15.50 -1.08
N VAL A 373 -7.06 -14.46 -0.79
CA VAL A 373 -7.45 -14.11 0.59
C VAL A 373 -8.21 -15.27 1.25
N ASN A 374 -7.74 -15.68 2.44
CA ASN A 374 -8.21 -16.87 3.17
C ASN A 374 -8.12 -18.20 2.40
N GLY A 375 -7.40 -18.26 1.27
CA GLY A 375 -7.41 -19.44 0.38
C GLY A 375 -8.77 -19.68 -0.28
N ALA A 376 -9.61 -18.65 -0.36
CA ALA A 376 -10.90 -18.72 -1.05
C ALA A 376 -10.71 -18.70 -2.57
N VAL A 377 -11.21 -19.72 -3.26
CA VAL A 377 -10.97 -19.95 -4.69
C VAL A 377 -12.28 -20.23 -5.45
N ASP A 378 -12.30 -19.83 -6.72
CA ASP A 378 -13.23 -20.27 -7.75
C ASP A 378 -12.50 -20.28 -9.12
N PRO A 379 -13.11 -20.71 -10.24
CA PRO A 379 -12.40 -20.88 -11.51
C PRO A 379 -11.88 -19.56 -12.10
N SER A 380 -12.51 -18.42 -11.78
CA SER A 380 -12.05 -17.10 -12.22
C SER A 380 -10.80 -16.68 -11.46
N ILE A 381 -10.78 -16.90 -10.14
CA ILE A 381 -9.64 -16.62 -9.25
C ILE A 381 -8.43 -17.47 -9.66
N VAL A 382 -8.64 -18.77 -9.93
CA VAL A 382 -7.58 -19.67 -10.42
C VAL A 382 -7.06 -19.23 -11.80
N LYS A 383 -7.92 -18.77 -12.70
CA LYS A 383 -7.53 -18.25 -14.02
C LYS A 383 -6.67 -16.98 -13.90
N VAL A 384 -7.02 -16.06 -13.00
CA VAL A 384 -6.23 -14.84 -12.76
C VAL A 384 -4.86 -15.20 -12.15
N ALA A 385 -4.83 -16.04 -11.12
CA ALA A 385 -3.59 -16.53 -10.51
C ALA A 385 -2.62 -17.14 -11.55
N THR A 386 -3.13 -18.02 -12.41
CA THR A 386 -2.36 -18.69 -13.47
C THR A 386 -1.94 -17.76 -14.61
N SER A 387 -2.73 -16.73 -14.95
CA SER A 387 -2.32 -15.72 -15.94
C SER A 387 -1.09 -14.88 -15.51
N ALA A 388 -0.82 -14.83 -14.20
CA ALA A 388 0.33 -14.13 -13.62
C ALA A 388 1.59 -15.00 -13.48
N GLY A 389 1.55 -16.27 -13.93
CA GLY A 389 2.68 -17.20 -13.90
C GLY A 389 2.65 -18.25 -12.77
N ALA A 390 1.75 -18.14 -11.79
CA ALA A 390 1.67 -19.11 -10.70
C ALA A 390 0.93 -20.40 -11.12
N ASP A 391 1.59 -21.55 -11.04
CA ASP A 391 0.97 -22.87 -11.28
C ASP A 391 0.54 -23.57 -9.99
N LYS A 392 0.88 -23.02 -8.81
CA LYS A 392 0.38 -23.43 -7.51
C LYS A 392 -0.57 -22.38 -6.92
N VAL A 393 -1.71 -22.79 -6.38
CA VAL A 393 -2.68 -21.88 -5.74
C VAL A 393 -2.90 -22.31 -4.29
N ILE A 394 -2.51 -21.48 -3.32
CA ILE A 394 -2.71 -21.74 -1.90
C ILE A 394 -4.19 -21.53 -1.56
N ALA A 395 -4.92 -22.65 -1.48
CA ALA A 395 -6.33 -22.70 -1.13
C ALA A 395 -6.51 -23.13 0.35
N ARG A 396 -7.75 -23.18 0.84
CA ARG A 396 -8.06 -23.68 2.19
C ARG A 396 -9.20 -24.69 2.18
N SER A 397 -9.20 -25.64 3.12
CA SER A 397 -10.13 -26.77 3.14
C SER A 397 -11.60 -26.42 3.47
N ASP A 398 -11.89 -25.16 3.78
CA ASP A 398 -13.24 -24.57 3.90
C ASP A 398 -13.64 -23.74 2.65
N SER A 399 -12.79 -23.72 1.62
CA SER A 399 -13.14 -23.30 0.26
C SER A 399 -13.13 -24.48 -0.71
N LEU A 400 -12.20 -25.43 -0.55
CA LEU A 400 -12.13 -26.67 -1.32
C LEU A 400 -12.51 -27.85 -0.41
N GLU A 401 -13.80 -27.98 -0.12
CA GLU A 401 -14.34 -28.99 0.81
C GLU A 401 -14.30 -30.41 0.22
N GLU A 402 -14.09 -31.41 1.08
CA GLU A 402 -13.98 -32.81 0.67
C GLU A 402 -15.36 -33.43 0.39
N THR A 403 -15.64 -33.85 -0.86
CA THR A 403 -16.96 -34.37 -1.26
C THR A 403 -17.11 -35.89 -1.12
N SER A 404 -15.99 -36.62 -0.96
CA SER A 404 -15.94 -38.09 -1.02
C SER A 404 -16.19 -38.77 0.34
N GLY A 405 -16.50 -38.01 1.40
CA GLY A 405 -16.74 -38.57 2.74
C GLY A 405 -15.48 -39.09 3.44
N LEU A 406 -14.31 -38.51 3.15
CA LEU A 406 -13.02 -38.95 3.68
C LEU A 406 -12.96 -38.87 5.21
N PRO A 407 -12.61 -39.97 5.92
CA PRO A 407 -12.55 -39.98 7.39
C PRO A 407 -11.26 -39.35 7.95
N TYR A 408 -10.34 -38.93 7.08
CA TYR A 408 -9.06 -38.31 7.43
C TYR A 408 -8.82 -37.02 6.62
N THR A 409 -7.98 -36.14 7.15
CA THR A 409 -7.49 -34.98 6.42
C THR A 409 -6.44 -35.44 5.41
N PRO A 410 -6.63 -35.24 4.09
CA PRO A 410 -5.70 -35.76 3.08
C PRO A 410 -4.50 -34.82 2.93
N SER A 411 -3.50 -35.19 2.12
CA SER A 411 -2.33 -34.34 1.82
C SER A 411 -2.72 -32.94 1.30
N ALA A 412 -1.82 -31.96 1.24
CA ALA A 412 -2.17 -30.60 0.80
C ALA A 412 -2.34 -30.49 -0.73
N ALA A 413 -1.55 -31.22 -1.52
CA ALA A 413 -1.59 -31.15 -2.98
C ALA A 413 -2.90 -31.68 -3.59
N ARG A 414 -3.54 -30.88 -4.45
CA ARG A 414 -4.70 -31.23 -5.27
C ARG A 414 -4.46 -30.81 -6.72
N PRO A 415 -4.26 -31.73 -7.67
CA PRO A 415 -4.19 -31.38 -9.08
C PRO A 415 -5.57 -30.96 -9.57
N ILE A 416 -5.80 -29.65 -9.75
CA ILE A 416 -7.11 -29.07 -10.09
C ILE A 416 -7.37 -28.95 -11.61
N GLY A 417 -6.42 -29.41 -12.43
CA GLY A 417 -6.47 -29.37 -13.89
C GLY A 417 -5.63 -28.25 -14.49
N GLY A 418 -5.44 -28.28 -15.82
CA GLY A 418 -4.69 -27.24 -16.54
C GLY A 418 -3.19 -27.15 -16.25
N GLY A 419 -2.62 -28.15 -15.55
CA GLY A 419 -1.26 -28.09 -14.99
C GLY A 419 -1.20 -27.48 -13.59
N THR A 420 -2.30 -26.86 -13.12
CA THR A 420 -2.37 -26.18 -11.84
C THR A 420 -2.60 -27.13 -10.67
N THR A 421 -1.93 -26.89 -9.55
CA THR A 421 -2.15 -27.61 -8.29
C THR A 421 -2.65 -26.65 -7.21
N ALA A 422 -3.81 -26.91 -6.63
CA ALA A 422 -4.20 -26.25 -5.40
C ALA A 422 -3.42 -26.88 -4.23
N VAL A 423 -2.81 -26.04 -3.40
CA VAL A 423 -2.15 -26.43 -2.16
C VAL A 423 -3.11 -26.08 -1.03
N VAL A 424 -3.88 -27.07 -0.59
CA VAL A 424 -4.99 -26.88 0.34
C VAL A 424 -4.47 -26.87 1.77
N ALA A 425 -4.48 -25.69 2.38
CA ALA A 425 -4.19 -25.54 3.79
C ALA A 425 -5.36 -26.03 4.67
N ASP A 426 -5.04 -26.62 5.81
CA ASP A 426 -6.04 -27.09 6.77
C ASP A 426 -6.73 -25.91 7.46
N SER A 427 -8.05 -25.80 7.36
CA SER A 427 -8.80 -24.64 7.86
C SER A 427 -8.76 -24.49 9.38
N ARG A 428 -8.74 -25.58 10.16
CA ARG A 428 -8.76 -25.51 11.63
C ARG A 428 -7.39 -25.08 12.18
N LEU A 429 -6.30 -25.67 11.67
CA LEU A 429 -4.95 -25.28 12.04
C LEU A 429 -4.66 -23.84 11.59
N SER A 430 -5.07 -23.48 10.36
CA SER A 430 -4.89 -22.14 9.79
C SER A 430 -5.70 -21.03 10.47
N THR A 431 -6.73 -21.36 11.25
CA THR A 431 -7.55 -20.39 11.99
C THR A 431 -7.35 -20.42 13.51
N ALA A 432 -6.51 -21.33 14.03
CA ALA A 432 -6.31 -21.53 15.46
C ALA A 432 -5.83 -20.27 16.23
N PHE A 433 -5.12 -19.36 15.54
CA PHE A 433 -4.57 -18.13 16.12
C PHE A 433 -5.28 -16.84 15.69
N GLN A 434 -6.54 -16.93 15.27
CA GLN A 434 -7.38 -15.76 14.99
C GLN A 434 -8.04 -15.21 16.26
N GLY A 435 -8.36 -13.92 16.26
CA GLY A 435 -8.98 -13.22 17.40
C GLY A 435 -7.96 -12.58 18.36
N ASP A 436 -8.46 -12.11 19.51
CA ASP A 436 -7.65 -11.43 20.54
C ASP A 436 -6.84 -12.42 21.39
N LEU A 437 -5.53 -12.43 21.16
CA LEU A 437 -4.55 -13.22 21.90
C LEU A 437 -3.66 -12.36 22.83
N THR A 438 -4.12 -11.17 23.24
CA THR A 438 -3.38 -10.31 24.19
C THR A 438 -3.31 -10.88 25.61
N LYS A 439 -4.23 -11.79 25.97
CA LYS A 439 -4.32 -12.42 27.28
C LYS A 439 -3.68 -13.81 27.25
N ALA A 440 -2.87 -14.11 28.28
CA ALA A 440 -2.23 -15.42 28.43
C ALA A 440 -3.25 -16.59 28.34
N SER A 441 -4.44 -16.41 28.89
CA SER A 441 -5.49 -17.43 28.83
C SER A 441 -6.04 -17.70 27.44
N THR A 442 -6.25 -16.68 26.59
CA THR A 442 -6.66 -16.91 25.20
C THR A 442 -5.52 -17.50 24.38
N THR A 443 -4.27 -17.08 24.62
CA THR A 443 -3.07 -17.68 24.02
C THR A 443 -2.92 -19.17 24.36
N THR A 444 -3.01 -19.54 25.64
CA THR A 444 -2.82 -20.92 26.10
C THR A 444 -3.91 -21.85 25.56
N LEU A 445 -5.17 -21.41 25.50
CA LEU A 445 -6.24 -22.18 24.86
C LEU A 445 -6.04 -22.35 23.34
N ALA A 446 -5.57 -21.30 22.64
CA ALA A 446 -5.28 -21.37 21.21
C ALA A 446 -4.13 -22.33 20.88
N VAL A 447 -3.03 -22.26 21.65
CA VAL A 447 -1.88 -23.17 21.51
C VAL A 447 -2.30 -24.61 21.77
N GLN A 448 -3.02 -24.89 22.85
CA GLN A 448 -3.47 -26.26 23.14
C GLN A 448 -4.43 -26.81 22.10
N ARG A 449 -5.36 -25.99 21.59
CA ARG A 449 -6.25 -26.40 20.50
C ARG A 449 -5.48 -26.69 19.20
N PHE A 450 -4.45 -25.91 18.88
CA PHE A 450 -3.60 -26.17 17.70
C PHE A 450 -2.85 -27.50 17.83
N LEU A 451 -2.18 -27.74 18.96
CA LEU A 451 -1.42 -28.97 19.18
C LEU A 451 -2.33 -30.20 19.17
N ALA A 452 -3.46 -30.14 19.88
CA ALA A 452 -4.50 -31.18 19.85
C ALA A 452 -5.02 -31.46 18.43
N GLN A 453 -5.30 -30.43 17.63
CA GLN A 453 -5.70 -30.59 16.23
C GLN A 453 -4.58 -31.21 15.38
N SER A 454 -3.31 -30.89 15.63
CA SER A 454 -2.17 -31.45 14.89
C SER A 454 -1.92 -32.93 15.21
N LEU A 455 -2.00 -33.33 16.49
CA LEU A 455 -1.88 -34.74 16.89
C LEU A 455 -3.09 -35.54 16.39
N SER A 456 -4.31 -34.99 16.47
CA SER A 456 -5.50 -35.61 15.89
C SER A 456 -5.39 -35.79 14.37
N VAL A 457 -4.79 -34.83 13.64
CA VAL A 457 -4.47 -35.02 12.21
C VAL A 457 -3.51 -36.18 12.00
N ASN A 458 -2.46 -36.34 12.83
CA ASN A 458 -1.53 -37.46 12.71
C ASN A 458 -2.22 -38.81 12.93
N LEU A 459 -2.97 -38.95 14.03
CA LEU A 459 -3.62 -40.19 14.45
C LEU A 459 -4.75 -40.68 13.51
N GLN A 460 -5.29 -39.82 12.63
CA GLN A 460 -6.35 -40.20 11.68
C GLN A 460 -6.01 -41.38 10.75
N THR A 461 -4.73 -41.58 10.41
CA THR A 461 -4.29 -42.72 9.60
C THR A 461 -2.77 -42.89 9.67
N GLY A 462 -2.29 -44.13 9.71
CA GLY A 462 -0.85 -44.46 9.67
C GLY A 462 -0.15 -44.14 8.35
N LYS A 463 -0.82 -43.50 7.37
CA LYS A 463 -0.19 -42.98 6.14
C LYS A 463 0.45 -41.62 6.40
N GLN A 464 1.74 -41.47 6.05
CA GLN A 464 2.40 -40.17 6.04
C GLN A 464 1.72 -39.23 5.03
N ARG A 465 1.41 -38.02 5.47
CA ARG A 465 0.71 -36.98 4.71
C ARG A 465 1.44 -35.65 4.81
N SER A 466 1.24 -34.83 3.79
CA SER A 466 1.72 -33.44 3.70
C SER A 466 0.60 -32.50 4.13
N ILE A 467 0.78 -31.70 5.18
CA ILE A 467 -0.25 -30.79 5.70
C ILE A 467 0.29 -29.37 5.72
N VAL A 468 -0.47 -28.43 5.17
CA VAL A 468 -0.09 -27.01 5.10
C VAL A 468 -0.95 -26.20 6.07
N VAL A 469 -0.32 -25.28 6.79
CA VAL A 469 -0.97 -24.30 7.65
C VAL A 469 -0.71 -22.90 7.09
N ALA A 470 -1.78 -22.22 6.67
CA ALA A 470 -1.74 -20.89 6.07
C ALA A 470 -2.50 -19.89 6.97
N PRO A 471 -1.84 -19.28 7.96
CA PRO A 471 -2.49 -18.37 8.92
C PRO A 471 -2.97 -17.08 8.26
N GLN A 472 -3.57 -16.18 9.04
CA GLN A 472 -3.88 -14.83 8.58
C GLN A 472 -2.65 -14.10 8.01
N ARG A 473 -2.81 -13.31 6.94
CA ARG A 473 -1.70 -12.61 6.25
C ARG A 473 -0.98 -11.58 7.14
N THR A 474 -1.71 -10.95 8.06
CA THR A 474 -1.21 -9.87 8.91
C THR A 474 -1.43 -10.19 10.40
N PRO A 475 -0.73 -11.20 10.95
CA PRO A 475 -0.89 -11.59 12.35
C PRO A 475 -0.37 -10.50 13.28
N THR A 476 -1.09 -10.18 14.35
CA THR A 476 -0.63 -9.21 15.36
C THR A 476 0.58 -9.75 16.14
N ALA A 477 1.34 -8.87 16.82
CA ALA A 477 2.46 -9.27 17.68
C ALA A 477 2.08 -10.28 18.80
N SER A 478 0.82 -10.33 19.23
CA SER A 478 0.34 -11.36 20.16
C SER A 478 0.04 -12.70 19.48
N GLN A 479 -0.47 -12.66 18.24
CA GLN A 479 -0.72 -13.85 17.43
C GLN A 479 0.60 -14.47 16.96
N ALA A 480 1.57 -13.67 16.54
CA ALA A 480 2.93 -14.10 16.18
C ALA A 480 3.58 -14.93 17.31
N ARG A 481 3.52 -14.44 18.56
CA ARG A 481 4.03 -15.17 19.73
C ARG A 481 3.28 -16.47 20.03
N ALA A 482 1.96 -16.48 19.82
CA ALA A 482 1.15 -17.69 19.99
C ALA A 482 1.48 -18.75 18.93
N MET A 483 1.60 -18.33 17.66
CA MET A 483 2.01 -19.15 16.52
C MET A 483 3.42 -19.73 16.76
N ALA A 484 4.41 -18.88 17.06
CA ALA A 484 5.78 -19.31 17.31
C ALA A 484 5.87 -20.34 18.43
N ARG A 485 5.19 -20.11 19.57
CA ARG A 485 5.16 -21.07 20.68
C ARG A 485 4.64 -22.43 20.23
N ALA A 486 3.52 -22.47 19.50
CA ALA A 486 2.92 -23.71 19.04
C ALA A 486 3.75 -24.42 17.96
N VAL A 487 4.38 -23.67 17.06
CA VAL A 487 5.27 -24.19 16.00
C VAL A 487 6.55 -24.79 16.59
N THR A 488 7.14 -24.13 17.60
CA THR A 488 8.31 -24.67 18.33
C THR A 488 7.96 -26.02 18.99
N ILE A 489 6.84 -26.09 19.73
CA ILE A 489 6.40 -27.32 20.39
C ILE A 489 6.08 -28.44 19.37
N LEU A 490 5.63 -28.09 18.17
CA LEU A 490 5.38 -29.06 17.09
C LEU A 490 6.67 -29.56 16.43
N GLN A 491 7.70 -28.71 16.34
CA GLN A 491 9.03 -29.05 15.81
C GLN A 491 9.82 -29.94 16.76
N ASP A 492 9.74 -29.67 18.06
CA ASP A 492 10.33 -30.51 19.11
C ASP A 492 9.49 -31.77 19.41
N GLY A 493 8.35 -31.93 18.73
CA GLY A 493 7.33 -32.95 19.01
C GLY A 493 7.51 -34.30 18.29
N THR A 494 6.81 -35.31 18.82
CA THR A 494 6.93 -36.72 18.41
C THR A 494 6.03 -37.15 17.26
N TRP A 495 5.10 -36.31 16.80
CA TRP A 495 4.09 -36.66 15.78
C TRP A 495 4.18 -35.87 14.46
N SER A 496 5.16 -34.96 14.32
CA SER A 496 5.30 -34.13 13.12
C SER A 496 6.76 -33.94 12.71
N GLU A 497 6.97 -33.70 11.41
CA GLU A 497 8.27 -33.31 10.85
C GLU A 497 8.07 -32.10 9.92
N GLY A 498 9.02 -31.17 9.90
CA GLY A 498 8.93 -29.97 9.06
C GLY A 498 9.14 -30.25 7.57
N GLN A 499 8.46 -29.52 6.69
CA GLN A 499 8.76 -29.51 5.25
C GLN A 499 8.48 -28.14 4.60
N THR A 500 9.20 -27.83 3.52
CA THR A 500 8.97 -26.69 2.62
C THR A 500 7.63 -26.78 1.87
N LEU A 501 7.04 -25.65 1.51
CA LEU A 501 5.82 -25.54 0.70
C LEU A 501 5.99 -26.12 -0.70
N THR A 502 7.15 -25.97 -1.34
CA THR A 502 7.45 -26.61 -2.63
C THR A 502 7.31 -28.13 -2.53
N ALA A 503 7.98 -28.76 -1.56
CA ALA A 503 7.81 -30.19 -1.28
C ALA A 503 6.35 -30.55 -0.90
N ALA A 504 5.63 -29.66 -0.22
CA ALA A 504 4.22 -29.88 0.12
C ALA A 504 3.29 -29.89 -1.11
N ALA A 505 3.62 -29.08 -2.12
CA ALA A 505 2.92 -28.98 -3.40
C ALA A 505 3.25 -30.13 -4.37
N GLU A 506 4.46 -30.67 -4.29
CA GLU A 506 4.92 -31.84 -5.05
C GLU A 506 4.57 -33.18 -4.38
N ALA A 507 4.15 -33.15 -3.11
CA ALA A 507 3.76 -34.34 -2.37
C ALA A 507 2.66 -35.12 -3.10
N ARG A 508 2.76 -36.46 -3.07
CA ARG A 508 1.82 -37.37 -3.74
C ARG A 508 0.37 -37.00 -3.39
N PRO A 509 -0.46 -36.60 -4.38
CA PRO A 509 -1.86 -36.27 -4.13
C PRO A 509 -2.63 -37.47 -3.60
N ASP A 510 -3.63 -37.19 -2.77
CA ASP A 510 -4.58 -38.20 -2.34
C ASP A 510 -5.61 -38.46 -3.47
N PRO A 511 -5.81 -39.71 -3.92
CA PRO A 511 -6.66 -40.01 -5.07
C PRO A 511 -8.16 -39.82 -4.82
N GLU A 512 -8.60 -39.79 -3.55
CA GLU A 512 -10.02 -39.69 -3.20
C GLU A 512 -10.46 -38.26 -2.89
N ALA A 513 -9.50 -37.33 -2.76
CA ALA A 513 -9.74 -35.98 -2.28
C ALA A 513 -10.17 -34.98 -3.36
N THR A 514 -10.91 -33.93 -2.98
CA THR A 514 -11.55 -32.98 -3.90
C THR A 514 -10.51 -32.23 -4.75
N THR A 515 -10.49 -32.51 -6.05
CA THR A 515 -9.73 -31.77 -7.08
C THR A 515 -10.59 -30.74 -7.83
N LYS A 516 -11.89 -30.69 -7.58
CA LYS A 516 -12.81 -29.80 -8.29
C LYS A 516 -12.93 -28.46 -7.57
N VAL A 517 -12.44 -27.39 -8.20
CA VAL A 517 -12.64 -26.00 -7.77
C VAL A 517 -14.15 -25.70 -7.64
N PRO A 518 -14.62 -25.09 -6.53
CA PRO A 518 -16.04 -24.77 -6.33
C PRO A 518 -16.48 -23.66 -7.30
N SER A 519 -17.80 -23.50 -7.52
CA SER A 519 -18.31 -22.42 -8.38
C SER A 519 -18.23 -21.04 -7.70
N ALA A 520 -18.21 -19.96 -8.49
CA ALA A 520 -18.18 -18.58 -7.98
C ALA A 520 -19.35 -18.21 -7.05
N SER A 521 -20.47 -18.93 -7.12
CA SER A 521 -21.59 -18.82 -6.17
C SER A 521 -21.22 -19.26 -4.75
N SER A 522 -20.27 -20.18 -4.59
CA SER A 522 -19.80 -20.70 -3.30
C SER A 522 -18.75 -19.80 -2.65
N TYR A 523 -18.13 -18.89 -3.40
CA TYR A 523 -17.15 -17.97 -2.86
C TYR A 523 -17.78 -17.09 -1.74
N PRO A 524 -17.14 -16.96 -0.55
CA PRO A 524 -17.80 -16.44 0.64
C PRO A 524 -18.36 -15.02 0.49
N SER A 525 -19.65 -14.85 0.80
CA SER A 525 -20.33 -13.55 0.71
C SER A 525 -19.73 -12.47 1.62
N SER A 526 -19.08 -12.86 2.72
CA SER A 526 -18.34 -11.98 3.64
C SER A 526 -16.98 -11.53 3.10
N LEU A 527 -16.43 -12.22 2.10
CA LEU A 527 -15.26 -11.78 1.33
C LEU A 527 -15.71 -10.92 0.14
N ARG A 528 -16.74 -11.35 -0.61
CA ARG A 528 -17.28 -10.61 -1.76
C ARG A 528 -17.69 -9.17 -1.41
N LYS A 529 -18.31 -8.96 -0.25
CA LYS A 529 -18.68 -7.62 0.27
C LYS A 529 -17.50 -6.68 0.56
N ARG A 530 -16.26 -7.17 0.53
CA ARG A 530 -15.03 -6.43 0.82
C ARG A 530 -14.06 -6.42 -0.37
N GLU A 531 -14.52 -6.81 -1.55
CA GLU A 531 -13.72 -6.76 -2.79
C GLU A 531 -13.56 -5.32 -3.28
N LEU A 532 -12.48 -5.08 -4.04
CA LEU A 532 -12.27 -3.82 -4.73
C LEU A 532 -13.29 -3.70 -5.86
N PRO A 533 -14.03 -2.58 -5.98
CA PRO A 533 -15.04 -2.40 -7.02
C PRO A 533 -14.38 -2.25 -8.40
N ARG A 534 -15.16 -2.49 -9.46
CA ARG A 534 -14.71 -2.30 -10.85
C ARG A 534 -14.09 -0.93 -11.11
N ALA A 535 -14.65 0.12 -10.50
CA ALA A 535 -14.15 1.50 -10.59
C ALA A 535 -12.68 1.65 -10.16
N THR A 536 -12.17 0.80 -9.25
CA THR A 536 -10.74 0.78 -8.89
C THR A 536 -9.87 0.41 -10.09
N PHE A 537 -10.24 -0.63 -10.84
CA PHE A 537 -9.47 -1.05 -12.02
C PHE A 537 -9.61 -0.05 -13.17
N GLU A 538 -10.77 0.61 -13.28
CA GLU A 538 -10.99 1.68 -14.27
C GLU A 538 -10.13 2.92 -13.96
N GLN A 539 -9.96 3.30 -12.68
CA GLN A 539 -9.05 4.39 -12.27
C GLN A 539 -7.56 4.03 -12.48
N VAL A 540 -7.14 2.80 -12.19
CA VAL A 540 -5.79 2.29 -12.53
C VAL A 540 -5.55 2.40 -14.04
N ALA A 541 -6.51 1.98 -14.87
CA ALA A 541 -6.39 2.06 -16.33
C ALA A 541 -6.33 3.51 -16.84
N THR A 542 -7.10 4.44 -16.26
CA THR A 542 -7.01 5.88 -16.57
C THR A 542 -5.65 6.47 -16.18
N THR A 543 -5.11 6.09 -15.02
CA THR A 543 -3.78 6.50 -14.56
C THR A 543 -2.68 5.96 -15.48
N GLN A 544 -2.80 4.71 -15.93
CA GLN A 544 -1.90 4.12 -16.92
C GLN A 544 -1.98 4.82 -18.29
N GLU A 545 -3.17 5.21 -18.76
CA GLU A 545 -3.33 5.97 -20.01
C GLU A 545 -2.68 7.37 -19.92
N LYS A 546 -2.90 8.08 -18.80
CA LYS A 546 -2.20 9.35 -18.51
C LYS A 546 -0.68 9.18 -18.50
N LEU A 547 -0.18 8.13 -17.83
CA LEU A 547 1.25 7.82 -17.74
C LEU A 547 1.85 7.48 -19.12
N ASP A 548 1.13 6.75 -19.96
CA ASP A 548 1.57 6.41 -21.32
C ASP A 548 1.65 7.64 -22.23
N HIS A 549 0.70 8.58 -22.13
CA HIS A 549 0.79 9.87 -22.82
C HIS A 549 1.89 10.78 -22.27
N PHE A 550 2.20 10.70 -20.98
CA PHE A 550 3.23 11.54 -20.34
C PHE A 550 4.66 11.03 -20.58
N LYS A 551 4.89 9.71 -20.48
CA LYS A 551 6.26 9.17 -20.50
C LYS A 551 7.02 9.46 -21.80
N VAL A 552 6.32 9.52 -22.95
CA VAL A 552 6.95 9.69 -24.28
C VAL A 552 7.68 11.02 -24.46
N ILE A 553 7.38 12.03 -23.63
CA ILE A 553 8.05 13.33 -23.65
C ILE A 553 9.23 13.43 -22.66
N LEU A 554 9.51 12.41 -21.85
CA LEU A 554 10.50 12.46 -20.78
C LEU A 554 11.88 11.97 -21.25
N THR A 555 12.95 12.71 -20.94
CA THR A 555 14.33 12.23 -21.20
C THR A 555 14.66 10.97 -20.38
N PHE A 556 14.10 10.82 -19.17
CA PHE A 556 14.36 9.69 -18.28
C PHE A 556 13.05 9.07 -17.76
N GLU A 557 12.30 8.40 -18.64
CA GLU A 557 11.03 7.72 -18.35
C GLU A 557 10.99 6.98 -17.00
N SER A 558 12.06 6.25 -16.65
CA SER A 558 12.14 5.45 -15.42
C SER A 558 11.98 6.26 -14.13
N ARG A 559 12.24 7.58 -14.16
CA ARG A 559 12.00 8.51 -13.04
C ARG A 559 10.51 8.62 -12.68
N VAL A 560 9.61 8.35 -13.62
CA VAL A 560 8.15 8.43 -13.43
C VAL A 560 7.51 7.05 -13.58
N VAL A 561 7.85 6.31 -14.64
CA VAL A 561 7.27 4.98 -14.91
C VAL A 561 7.50 4.00 -13.75
N THR A 562 8.65 4.07 -13.06
CA THR A 562 8.93 3.18 -11.93
C THR A 562 8.05 3.46 -10.70
N PRO A 563 8.04 4.67 -10.10
CA PRO A 563 7.20 4.93 -8.93
C PRO A 563 5.70 4.74 -9.23
N PHE A 564 5.19 5.23 -10.35
CA PHE A 564 3.78 5.06 -10.72
C PHE A 564 3.41 3.59 -10.99
N GLY A 565 4.27 2.82 -11.65
CA GLY A 565 4.06 1.38 -11.83
C GLY A 565 4.00 0.61 -10.51
N ARG A 566 4.72 1.06 -9.46
CA ARG A 566 4.61 0.46 -8.11
C ARG A 566 3.41 0.99 -7.33
N ALA A 567 3.01 2.24 -7.55
CA ALA A 567 1.78 2.80 -7.01
C ALA A 567 0.55 2.04 -7.52
N MET A 568 0.39 1.87 -8.84
CA MET A 568 -0.73 1.12 -9.44
C MET A 568 -0.80 -0.35 -8.96
N ASN A 569 0.35 -0.99 -8.67
CA ASN A 569 0.37 -2.30 -8.02
C ASN A 569 -0.24 -2.26 -6.60
N ARG A 570 0.11 -1.24 -5.80
CA ARG A 570 -0.46 -1.00 -4.45
C ARG A 570 -1.93 -0.65 -4.51
N GLU A 571 -2.41 0.07 -5.52
CA GLU A 571 -3.84 0.41 -5.68
C GLU A 571 -4.74 -0.82 -5.75
N MET A 572 -4.22 -1.95 -6.24
CA MET A 572 -4.92 -3.24 -6.30
C MET A 572 -4.76 -4.10 -5.04
N SER A 573 -4.03 -3.66 -4.02
CA SER A 573 -3.64 -4.47 -2.84
C SER A 573 -4.82 -5.08 -2.08
N THR A 574 -4.65 -6.33 -1.60
CA THR A 574 -5.58 -6.97 -0.63
C THR A 574 -5.75 -6.15 0.64
N SER A 575 -4.78 -5.31 0.98
CA SER A 575 -4.82 -4.46 2.17
C SER A 575 -5.96 -3.42 2.15
N TRP A 576 -6.53 -3.10 0.98
CA TRP A 576 -7.67 -2.18 0.87
C TRP A 576 -9.03 -2.82 1.22
N ARG A 577 -9.09 -4.13 1.44
CA ARG A 577 -10.33 -4.84 1.81
C ARG A 577 -10.94 -4.29 3.10
N GLY A 578 -12.02 -3.52 2.97
CA GLY A 578 -12.72 -2.89 4.10
C GLY A 578 -12.14 -1.56 4.57
N ARG A 579 -11.16 -1.00 3.84
CA ARG A 579 -10.55 0.34 4.06
C ARG A 579 -10.81 1.23 2.84
N ALA A 580 -12.09 1.42 2.51
CA ALA A 580 -12.49 2.00 1.23
C ALA A 580 -12.17 3.50 1.12
N ALA A 581 -12.26 4.25 2.22
CA ALA A 581 -11.99 5.69 2.21
C ALA A 581 -10.48 5.95 2.05
N GLU A 582 -9.66 5.21 2.78
CA GLU A 582 -8.20 5.24 2.73
C GLU A 582 -7.70 4.80 1.34
N ALA A 583 -8.35 3.80 0.74
CA ALA A 583 -8.04 3.35 -0.61
C ALA A 583 -8.40 4.38 -1.69
N THR A 584 -9.46 5.18 -1.49
CA THR A 584 -9.79 6.30 -2.39
C THR A 584 -8.76 7.42 -2.25
N VAL A 585 -8.44 7.85 -1.02
CA VAL A 585 -7.40 8.87 -0.77
C VAL A 585 -6.06 8.49 -1.42
N PHE A 586 -5.65 7.22 -1.31
CA PHE A 586 -4.42 6.75 -1.96
C PHE A 586 -4.47 6.88 -3.48
N ARG A 587 -5.55 6.39 -4.14
CA ARG A 587 -5.66 6.44 -5.62
C ARG A 587 -5.81 7.85 -6.15
N ASP A 588 -6.65 8.66 -5.52
CA ASP A 588 -6.85 10.05 -5.90
C ASP A 588 -5.53 10.84 -5.73
N GLY A 589 -4.71 10.52 -4.71
CA GLY A 589 -3.37 11.07 -4.55
C GLY A 589 -2.39 10.66 -5.66
N VAL A 590 -2.40 9.39 -6.09
CA VAL A 590 -1.60 8.93 -7.24
C VAL A 590 -2.02 9.68 -8.51
N GLU A 591 -3.32 9.73 -8.80
CA GLU A 591 -3.83 10.39 -10.01
C GLU A 591 -3.55 11.90 -10.00
N THR A 592 -3.76 12.58 -8.86
CA THR A 592 -3.49 14.02 -8.71
C THR A 592 -2.01 14.32 -8.90
N TYR A 593 -1.11 13.55 -8.29
CA TYR A 593 0.34 13.76 -8.45
C TYR A 593 0.82 13.50 -9.89
N LEU A 594 0.16 12.61 -10.64
CA LEU A 594 0.44 12.44 -12.07
C LEU A 594 0.02 13.68 -12.88
N ASP A 595 -1.18 14.20 -12.61
CA ASP A 595 -1.69 15.42 -13.26
C ASP A 595 -0.79 16.63 -12.94
N ASP A 596 -0.34 16.79 -11.68
CA ASP A 596 0.61 17.83 -11.26
C ASP A 596 1.98 17.73 -11.95
N LEU A 597 2.43 16.52 -12.30
CA LEU A 597 3.65 16.32 -13.09
C LEU A 597 3.44 16.64 -14.58
N ILE A 598 2.26 16.33 -15.13
CA ILE A 598 1.90 16.66 -16.51
C ILE A 598 1.85 18.19 -16.69
N ASP A 599 1.22 18.90 -15.74
CA ASP A 599 1.03 20.37 -15.75
C ASP A 599 2.33 21.17 -15.52
N GLN A 600 3.41 20.51 -15.06
CA GLN A 600 4.75 21.12 -15.00
C GLN A 600 5.39 21.37 -16.37
N VAL A 601 4.84 20.78 -17.45
CA VAL A 601 5.29 20.97 -18.83
C VAL A 601 4.20 21.70 -19.61
N ARG A 602 4.37 23.00 -19.85
CA ARG A 602 3.29 23.81 -20.45
C ARG A 602 3.77 24.98 -21.29
N LEU A 603 2.86 25.54 -22.09
CA LEU A 603 3.07 26.82 -22.76
C LEU A 603 2.85 27.96 -21.77
N ILE A 604 3.70 28.99 -21.84
CA ILE A 604 3.48 30.23 -21.08
C ILE A 604 2.46 31.10 -21.80
N ASP A 605 1.43 31.53 -21.07
CA ASP A 605 0.40 32.44 -21.55
C ASP A 605 0.96 33.71 -22.20
N LYS A 606 0.31 34.15 -23.27
CA LYS A 606 0.78 35.26 -24.09
C LYS A 606 -0.30 36.30 -24.39
N SER A 607 0.01 37.57 -24.11
CA SER A 607 -0.85 38.72 -24.41
C SER A 607 -0.81 39.15 -25.88
N GLU A 608 -1.73 40.05 -26.29
CA GLU A 608 -1.79 40.62 -27.65
C GLU A 608 -0.40 41.10 -28.12
N THR A 609 0.06 40.56 -29.25
CA THR A 609 1.38 40.87 -29.83
C THR A 609 1.23 41.78 -31.05
N LYS A 610 2.05 42.83 -31.16
CA LYS A 610 2.01 43.78 -32.29
C LYS A 610 3.09 43.47 -33.32
N LEU A 611 2.70 43.27 -34.57
CA LEU A 611 3.62 43.18 -35.71
C LEU A 611 3.82 44.57 -36.32
N SER A 612 5.08 45.04 -36.27
CA SER A 612 5.52 46.31 -36.84
C SER A 612 6.19 46.08 -38.18
N GLY A 613 5.41 46.06 -39.27
CA GLY A 613 5.88 45.75 -40.62
C GLY A 613 5.27 44.48 -41.21
N ARG A 614 5.84 43.98 -42.32
CA ARG A 614 5.31 42.84 -43.10
C ARG A 614 5.77 41.47 -42.61
N SER A 615 6.81 41.40 -41.78
CA SER A 615 7.28 40.16 -41.17
C SER A 615 7.88 40.42 -39.79
N ALA A 616 7.78 39.42 -38.90
CA ALA A 616 8.55 39.34 -37.67
C ALA A 616 8.58 37.91 -37.13
N THR A 617 9.37 37.70 -36.08
CA THR A 617 9.38 36.44 -35.32
C THR A 617 8.43 36.52 -34.13
N ILE A 618 7.58 35.51 -33.97
CA ILE A 618 6.77 35.32 -32.76
C ILE A 618 7.48 34.29 -31.87
N PRO A 619 8.10 34.69 -30.75
CA PRO A 619 8.60 33.74 -29.77
C PRO A 619 7.43 33.16 -28.97
N VAL A 620 7.37 31.84 -28.83
CA VAL A 620 6.41 31.14 -27.95
C VAL A 620 7.24 30.33 -26.97
N THR A 621 6.97 30.49 -25.67
CA THR A 621 7.80 29.90 -24.62
C THR A 621 7.15 28.64 -24.06
N VAL A 622 7.91 27.55 -24.08
CA VAL A 622 7.61 26.30 -23.37
C VAL A 622 8.34 26.34 -22.04
N GLN A 623 7.65 26.01 -20.95
CA GLN A 623 8.18 25.88 -19.60
C GLN A 623 8.22 24.39 -19.23
N ASN A 624 9.34 23.94 -18.67
CA ASN A 624 9.49 22.62 -18.05
C ASN A 624 9.97 22.81 -16.61
N ASN A 625 9.07 22.61 -15.64
CA ASN A 625 9.39 22.69 -14.21
C ASN A 625 9.83 21.35 -13.61
N LEU A 626 9.81 20.25 -14.38
CA LEU A 626 10.25 18.93 -13.90
C LEU A 626 11.73 18.92 -13.53
N VAL A 627 12.12 18.00 -12.66
CA VAL A 627 13.53 17.71 -12.30
C VAL A 627 14.27 16.85 -13.35
N GLN A 628 13.80 16.87 -14.59
CA GLN A 628 14.38 16.16 -15.74
C GLN A 628 14.08 16.89 -17.05
N GLY A 629 14.85 16.59 -18.09
CA GLY A 629 14.56 17.11 -19.42
C GLY A 629 13.25 16.58 -19.98
N VAL A 630 12.65 17.39 -20.86
CA VAL A 630 11.65 16.93 -21.82
C VAL A 630 12.23 17.02 -23.23
N ASP A 631 12.07 15.93 -23.95
CA ASP A 631 12.48 15.72 -25.33
C ASP A 631 11.25 15.30 -26.15
N ASN A 632 11.36 15.24 -27.48
CA ASN A 632 10.34 14.65 -28.36
C ASN A 632 8.97 15.37 -28.32
N LEU A 633 9.00 16.69 -28.05
CA LEU A 633 7.86 17.59 -28.20
C LEU A 633 8.00 18.41 -29.50
N VAL A 634 6.86 18.72 -30.11
CA VAL A 634 6.73 19.58 -31.29
C VAL A 634 5.75 20.71 -30.96
N LEU A 635 6.17 21.96 -31.15
CA LEU A 635 5.28 23.11 -30.98
C LEU A 635 4.71 23.51 -32.34
N ARG A 636 3.39 23.43 -32.49
CA ARG A 636 2.67 23.94 -33.67
C ARG A 636 2.11 25.32 -33.38
N LEU A 637 2.40 26.28 -34.26
CA LEU A 637 1.79 27.61 -34.23
C LEU A 637 0.90 27.79 -35.46
N THR A 638 -0.41 28.00 -35.24
CA THR A 638 -1.45 28.02 -36.28
C THR A 638 -2.16 29.37 -36.33
N SER A 639 -2.29 29.94 -37.53
CA SER A 639 -3.09 31.14 -37.79
C SER A 639 -4.52 30.76 -38.16
N THR A 640 -5.52 31.28 -37.44
CA THR A 640 -6.94 31.10 -37.83
C THR A 640 -7.34 31.97 -39.04
N SER A 641 -6.45 32.86 -39.48
CA SER A 641 -6.64 33.79 -40.59
C SER A 641 -5.45 33.74 -41.55
N PRO A 642 -5.18 32.60 -42.23
CA PRO A 642 -3.98 32.41 -43.07
C PRO A 642 -3.88 33.39 -44.24
N THR A 643 -5.01 33.91 -44.72
CA THR A 643 -5.05 34.96 -45.76
C THR A 643 -4.61 36.34 -45.25
N ARG A 644 -4.50 36.54 -43.92
CA ARG A 644 -4.04 37.78 -43.26
C ARG A 644 -2.63 37.62 -42.67
N LEU A 645 -2.37 36.50 -42.00
CA LEU A 645 -1.12 36.19 -41.31
C LEU A 645 -0.72 34.73 -41.59
N GLU A 646 0.45 34.54 -42.16
CA GLU A 646 1.07 33.24 -42.41
C GLU A 646 2.17 32.96 -41.37
N ILE A 647 2.29 31.68 -41.00
CA ILE A 647 3.31 31.15 -40.10
C ILE A 647 4.22 30.23 -40.94
N GLY A 648 5.52 30.48 -40.99
CA GLY A 648 6.45 29.72 -41.84
C GLY A 648 6.16 29.80 -43.35
N GLY A 649 5.31 30.74 -43.79
CA GLY A 649 4.80 30.82 -45.17
C GLY A 649 3.55 29.96 -45.45
N ASN A 650 3.01 29.30 -44.42
CA ASN A 650 1.83 28.44 -44.48
C ASN A 650 0.75 28.90 -43.46
N ALA A 651 -0.33 28.14 -43.33
CA ALA A 651 -1.35 28.37 -42.30
C ALA A 651 -0.85 28.02 -40.88
N TYR A 652 0.10 27.10 -40.77
CA TYR A 652 0.79 26.73 -39.54
C TYR A 652 2.25 26.41 -39.83
N SER A 653 3.07 26.41 -38.78
CA SER A 653 4.43 25.86 -38.79
C SER A 653 4.66 25.06 -37.51
N GLU A 654 5.57 24.10 -37.59
CA GLU A 654 5.98 23.23 -36.49
C GLU A 654 7.48 23.40 -36.25
N GLU A 655 7.88 23.36 -34.98
CA GLU A 655 9.28 23.46 -34.56
C GLU A 655 9.52 22.47 -33.39
N PRO A 656 10.63 21.73 -33.37
CA PRO A 656 10.94 20.80 -32.29
C PRO A 656 11.29 21.52 -30.99
N VAL A 657 10.96 20.89 -29.86
CA VAL A 657 11.10 21.41 -28.51
C VAL A 657 11.94 20.45 -27.68
N LYS A 658 12.93 21.00 -26.96
CA LYS A 658 13.80 20.26 -26.02
C LYS A 658 14.15 21.18 -24.87
N VAL A 659 13.58 20.91 -23.69
CA VAL A 659 13.71 21.80 -22.52
C VAL A 659 14.28 21.02 -21.34
N SER A 660 15.47 21.40 -20.90
CA SER A 660 16.07 20.86 -19.67
C SER A 660 15.17 21.10 -18.45
N GLY A 661 15.27 20.23 -17.44
CA GLY A 661 14.46 20.35 -16.23
C GLY A 661 14.68 21.68 -15.49
N GLY A 662 13.60 22.27 -14.99
CA GLY A 662 13.60 23.59 -14.33
C GLY A 662 13.84 24.79 -15.25
N HIS A 663 13.82 24.63 -16.58
CA HIS A 663 14.12 25.69 -17.54
C HIS A 663 12.92 26.04 -18.45
N SER A 664 13.06 27.10 -19.23
CA SER A 664 12.09 27.50 -20.27
C SER A 664 12.81 27.76 -21.61
N GLN A 665 12.18 27.37 -22.72
CA GLN A 665 12.69 27.55 -24.08
C GLN A 665 11.72 28.41 -24.91
N SER A 666 12.20 29.53 -25.45
CA SER A 666 11.43 30.34 -26.42
C SER A 666 11.69 29.87 -27.86
N VAL A 667 10.74 29.14 -28.41
CA VAL A 667 10.70 28.68 -29.80
C VAL A 667 10.29 29.84 -30.72
N LYS A 668 10.91 29.98 -31.88
CA LYS A 668 10.86 31.20 -32.71
C LYS A 668 10.21 30.97 -34.07
N PHE A 669 8.93 31.34 -34.20
CA PHE A 669 8.18 31.19 -35.44
C PHE A 669 8.32 32.42 -36.34
N SER A 670 8.78 32.24 -37.57
CA SER A 670 8.78 33.30 -38.58
C SER A 670 7.37 33.54 -39.12
N THR A 671 6.94 34.80 -39.19
CA THR A 671 5.59 35.17 -39.66
C THR A 671 5.59 36.24 -40.73
N SER A 672 4.59 36.22 -41.61
CA SER A 672 4.41 37.13 -42.73
C SER A 672 2.97 37.64 -42.76
N ALA A 673 2.79 38.96 -42.83
CA ALA A 673 1.48 39.60 -42.82
C ALA A 673 1.09 40.09 -44.22
N LYS A 674 -0.05 39.57 -44.72
CA LYS A 674 -0.62 39.89 -46.03
C LYS A 674 -1.65 41.01 -46.00
N ALA A 675 -2.27 41.28 -44.84
CA ALA A 675 -3.20 42.39 -44.67
C ALA A 675 -3.21 42.93 -43.23
N ASN A 676 -3.51 44.23 -43.10
CA ASN A 676 -3.64 44.90 -41.81
C ASN A 676 -4.80 44.36 -40.95
N GLY A 677 -4.72 44.57 -39.64
CA GLY A 677 -5.77 44.18 -38.68
C GLY A 677 -5.33 43.07 -37.72
N ARG A 678 -6.31 42.45 -37.07
CA ARG A 678 -6.10 41.38 -36.08
C ARG A 678 -6.20 40.01 -36.73
N ALA A 679 -5.27 39.11 -36.38
CA ALA A 679 -5.32 37.69 -36.67
C ALA A 679 -5.14 36.93 -35.35
N THR A 680 -6.01 35.98 -35.06
CA THR A 680 -5.89 35.14 -33.86
C THR A 680 -4.98 33.95 -34.18
N VAL A 681 -4.10 33.61 -33.26
CA VAL A 681 -3.10 32.56 -33.39
C VAL A 681 -3.24 31.59 -32.22
N VAL A 682 -3.12 30.30 -32.51
CA VAL A 682 -3.17 29.21 -31.52
C VAL A 682 -1.82 28.51 -31.51
N ALA A 683 -1.20 28.46 -30.33
CA ALA A 683 -0.03 27.65 -30.04
C ALA A 683 -0.46 26.38 -29.30
N GLN A 684 0.00 25.22 -29.73
CA GLN A 684 -0.31 23.92 -29.13
C GLN A 684 0.92 23.03 -29.18
N LEU A 685 1.26 22.39 -28.06
CA LEU A 685 2.27 21.34 -28.02
C LEU A 685 1.67 20.02 -28.53
N PHE A 686 2.50 19.25 -29.22
CA PHE A 686 2.22 17.92 -29.71
C PHE A 686 3.39 16.99 -29.34
N THR A 687 3.10 15.72 -29.14
CA THR A 687 4.11 14.65 -29.15
C THR A 687 4.60 14.39 -30.58
N GLU A 688 5.74 13.71 -30.75
CA GLU A 688 6.28 13.38 -32.10
C GLU A 688 5.36 12.50 -32.97
N ASP A 689 4.46 11.70 -32.38
CA ASP A 689 3.42 10.94 -33.08
C ASP A 689 2.15 11.76 -33.43
N GLY A 690 2.12 13.04 -33.04
CA GLY A 690 1.11 14.02 -33.44
C GLY A 690 -0.11 14.12 -32.52
N GLN A 691 -0.07 13.52 -31.34
CA GLN A 691 -1.11 13.70 -30.30
C GLN A 691 -0.92 15.05 -29.60
N ALA A 692 -2.02 15.75 -29.29
CA ALA A 692 -1.96 17.04 -28.60
C ALA A 692 -1.56 16.86 -27.12
N TYR A 693 -0.66 17.71 -26.63
CA TYR A 693 -0.15 17.70 -25.27
C TYR A 693 -0.42 19.05 -24.57
N GLY A 694 -1.08 19.02 -23.40
CA GLY A 694 -1.45 20.21 -22.63
C GLY A 694 -2.43 21.17 -23.34
N ASP A 695 -2.76 22.27 -22.68
CA ASP A 695 -3.73 23.25 -23.18
C ASP A 695 -3.19 24.17 -24.30
N PRO A 696 -4.03 24.56 -25.29
CA PRO A 696 -3.66 25.51 -26.33
C PRO A 696 -3.63 26.96 -25.83
N VAL A 697 -2.51 27.64 -26.01
CA VAL A 697 -2.40 29.10 -25.76
C VAL A 697 -2.86 29.88 -26.99
N THR A 698 -3.98 30.60 -26.85
CA THR A 698 -4.57 31.42 -27.92
C THR A 698 -4.31 32.91 -27.68
N PHE A 699 -3.75 33.61 -28.66
CA PHE A 699 -3.47 35.05 -28.56
C PHE A 699 -3.67 35.80 -29.87
N ASP A 700 -4.00 37.09 -29.75
CA ASP A 700 -4.19 37.96 -30.90
C ASP A 700 -2.87 38.58 -31.38
N VAL A 701 -2.68 38.57 -32.69
CA VAL A 701 -1.58 39.23 -33.39
C VAL A 701 -2.14 40.42 -34.17
N LYS A 702 -1.75 41.62 -33.76
CA LYS A 702 -2.18 42.87 -34.39
C LYS A 702 -1.16 43.32 -35.43
N VAL A 703 -1.51 43.20 -36.70
CA VAL A 703 -0.73 43.68 -37.84
C VAL A 703 -0.98 45.19 -38.03
N THR A 704 0.10 45.96 -37.95
CA THR A 704 0.13 47.37 -38.34
C THR A 704 1.26 47.63 -39.34
N GLU A 705 0.90 47.82 -40.59
CA GLU A 705 1.82 48.25 -41.65
C GLU A 705 2.16 49.73 -41.49
N PHE A 706 3.44 50.03 -41.27
CA PHE A 706 3.98 51.35 -41.56
C PHE A 706 4.09 51.48 -43.08
N THR A 707 3.20 52.25 -43.70
CA THR A 707 3.31 52.53 -45.14
C THR A 707 4.64 53.23 -45.41
N ALA A 708 5.34 52.79 -46.46
CA ALA A 708 6.62 53.39 -46.86
C ALA A 708 6.52 54.91 -47.05
N THR A 709 5.33 55.40 -47.43
CA THR A 709 4.95 56.82 -47.49
C THR A 709 5.22 57.59 -46.18
N VAL A 710 4.95 57.01 -45.01
CA VAL A 710 5.21 57.67 -43.71
C VAL A 710 6.71 57.77 -43.45
N MET A 711 7.49 56.73 -43.77
CA MET A 711 8.95 56.78 -43.73
C MET A 711 9.52 57.79 -44.73
N LEU A 712 8.92 57.91 -45.92
CA LEU A 712 9.26 58.92 -46.94
C LEU A 712 8.92 60.34 -46.50
N VAL A 713 7.84 60.54 -45.74
CA VAL A 713 7.48 61.84 -45.15
C VAL A 713 8.38 62.19 -43.97
N ILE A 714 8.78 61.24 -43.13
CA ILE A 714 9.75 61.47 -42.05
C ILE A 714 11.14 61.74 -42.62
N GLY A 715 11.61 60.92 -43.56
CA GLY A 715 12.88 61.11 -44.26
C GLY A 715 12.90 62.39 -45.10
N GLY A 716 11.79 62.71 -45.78
CA GLY A 716 11.61 63.96 -46.51
C GLY A 716 11.51 65.19 -45.59
N GLY A 717 10.88 65.07 -44.43
CA GLY A 717 10.86 66.11 -43.39
C GLY A 717 12.24 66.35 -42.77
N PHE A 718 13.01 65.28 -42.52
CA PHE A 718 14.40 65.36 -42.08
C PHE A 718 15.28 65.99 -43.17
N LEU A 719 15.11 65.59 -44.43
CA LEU A 719 15.79 66.21 -45.58
C LEU A 719 15.44 67.70 -45.72
N LEU A 720 14.18 68.08 -45.49
CA LEU A 720 13.73 69.47 -45.48
C LEU A 720 14.32 70.27 -44.30
N LEU A 721 14.50 69.66 -43.12
CA LEU A 721 15.20 70.29 -41.98
C LEU A 721 16.69 70.51 -42.30
N VAL A 722 17.36 69.53 -42.92
CA VAL A 722 18.75 69.67 -43.40
C VAL A 722 18.87 70.77 -44.46
N LEU A 723 17.94 70.81 -45.44
CA LEU A 723 17.87 71.86 -46.46
C LEU A 723 17.54 73.24 -45.86
N ALA A 724 16.71 73.31 -44.82
CA ALA A 724 16.40 74.56 -44.11
C ALA A 724 17.65 75.08 -43.36
N GLY A 725 18.41 74.21 -42.70
CA GLY A 725 19.70 74.55 -42.11
C GLY A 725 20.69 75.10 -43.15
N PHE A 726 20.78 74.46 -44.31
CA PHE A 726 21.63 74.90 -45.43
C PHE A 726 21.18 76.25 -46.02
N ARG A 727 19.86 76.50 -46.09
CA ARG A 727 19.28 77.79 -46.51
C ARG A 727 19.56 78.91 -45.50
N MET A 728 19.53 78.60 -44.20
CA MET A 728 19.83 79.57 -43.14
C MET A 728 21.31 79.98 -43.13
N TYR A 729 22.21 79.02 -43.37
CA TYR A 729 23.65 79.26 -43.53
C TYR A 729 23.97 80.18 -44.72
N THR A 730 23.27 80.01 -45.84
CA THR A 730 23.48 80.82 -47.05
C THR A 730 22.80 82.20 -47.01
N GLN A 731 21.65 82.35 -46.32
CA GLN A 731 21.00 83.67 -46.17
C GLN A 731 21.75 84.61 -45.21
N ARG A 732 22.46 84.10 -44.20
CA ARG A 732 23.28 84.92 -43.30
C ARG A 732 24.45 85.64 -43.99
N LYS A 733 24.78 85.29 -45.25
CA LYS A 733 25.90 85.87 -46.01
C LYS A 733 25.51 86.92 -47.07
N ARG A 734 24.25 87.38 -47.12
CA ARG A 734 23.79 88.44 -48.06
C ARG A 734 23.17 89.69 -47.39
N ALA A 735 23.14 89.76 -46.06
CA ALA A 735 22.58 90.90 -45.32
C ALA A 735 23.64 91.83 -44.66
N ALA A 736 24.93 91.66 -44.98
CA ALA A 736 26.04 92.39 -44.37
C ALA A 736 26.96 93.06 -45.42
N ALA A 737 26.38 93.90 -46.29
CA ALA A 737 27.11 94.55 -47.41
C ALA A 737 26.76 96.03 -47.64
N ARG A 738 26.21 96.74 -46.62
CA ARG A 738 26.03 98.21 -46.64
C ARG A 738 26.17 98.83 -45.24
N ARG A 739 27.42 99.09 -44.83
CA ARG A 739 27.90 100.23 -44.00
C ARG A 739 29.34 99.98 -43.59
N ALA A 740 30.26 100.29 -44.52
CA ALA A 740 31.69 100.42 -44.29
C ALA A 740 32.23 101.37 -45.37
N ALA A 741 32.12 102.67 -45.10
CA ALA A 741 32.71 103.80 -45.82
C ALA A 741 32.62 105.02 -44.88
N GLU A 742 33.65 105.88 -44.89
CA GLU A 742 33.93 106.93 -43.91
C GLU A 742 34.33 106.32 -42.54
N ASP A 743 35.60 105.95 -42.34
CA ASP A 743 36.82 106.80 -42.16
C ASP A 743 36.87 107.45 -40.76
N GLY A 744 38.01 107.53 -40.07
CA GLY A 744 39.36 107.04 -40.40
C GLY A 744 40.44 107.75 -39.57
N ALA A 745 41.62 107.12 -39.44
CA ALA A 745 42.85 107.65 -38.80
C ALA A 745 42.77 107.91 -37.26
N ASP A 746 43.86 107.92 -36.49
CA ASP A 746 45.28 107.90 -36.85
C ASP A 746 46.19 107.22 -35.78
N SER A 747 47.41 106.86 -36.20
CA SER A 747 48.71 106.62 -35.49
C SER A 747 48.79 106.06 -34.04
N GLY A 748 49.74 105.20 -33.66
CA GLY A 748 50.90 104.54 -34.32
C GLY A 748 50.99 103.04 -33.91
N ASP A 749 52.12 102.36 -33.64
CA ASP A 749 53.59 102.51 -33.85
C ASP A 749 54.25 101.19 -33.30
N ASP A 750 55.43 100.66 -33.67
CA ASP A 750 56.43 100.97 -34.73
C ASP A 750 57.31 99.71 -35.05
N SER A 751 58.04 99.77 -36.17
CA SER A 751 59.28 99.08 -36.62
C SER A 751 59.65 97.59 -36.37
N THR A 752 59.72 96.85 -37.49
CA THR A 752 60.80 95.89 -37.94
C THR A 752 61.08 94.59 -37.14
N GLY A 753 61.55 93.46 -37.72
CA GLY A 753 61.84 93.04 -39.10
C GLY A 753 62.44 91.59 -39.09
N GLY A 754 62.15 90.73 -40.08
CA GLY A 754 62.50 89.28 -40.07
C GLY A 754 63.96 88.93 -40.44
N PRO A 755 64.30 87.71 -40.95
CA PRO A 755 63.43 86.57 -41.33
C PRO A 755 63.95 85.13 -40.95
N GLY A 756 63.20 84.08 -41.31
CA GLY A 756 63.75 82.72 -41.57
C GLY A 756 63.35 81.58 -40.60
N ASN A 757 62.88 80.45 -41.16
CA ASN A 757 62.59 79.17 -40.46
C ASN A 757 63.90 78.44 -40.06
N PRO A 758 63.96 77.54 -39.05
CA PRO A 758 63.23 76.25 -39.08
C PRO A 758 62.77 75.62 -37.72
N GLU A 759 62.09 74.46 -37.83
CA GLU A 759 61.99 73.29 -36.91
C GLU A 759 61.54 73.43 -35.43
N ASP A 760 60.47 72.67 -35.09
CA ASP A 760 60.36 71.58 -34.07
C ASP A 760 61.32 71.49 -32.85
N PRO A 761 60.96 70.76 -31.76
CA PRO A 761 59.65 70.64 -31.09
C PRO A 761 59.75 70.65 -29.53
N GLU A 762 58.60 70.42 -28.87
CA GLU A 762 58.44 69.72 -27.58
C GLU A 762 58.96 70.27 -26.21
N ASP A 763 58.25 69.78 -25.18
CA ASP A 763 58.61 69.55 -23.77
C ASP A 763 58.71 70.69 -22.69
N ARG A 764 57.72 70.62 -21.77
CA ARG A 764 57.79 70.66 -20.28
C ARG A 764 57.97 71.96 -19.45
N LEU A 765 56.97 72.14 -18.56
CA LEU A 765 57.03 72.46 -17.10
C LEU A 765 57.57 73.86 -16.71
N THR A 766 57.12 74.60 -15.68
CA THR A 766 56.15 74.44 -14.55
C THR A 766 55.68 75.88 -14.11
N GLN A 767 54.86 76.20 -13.09
CA GLN A 767 54.29 75.53 -11.91
C GLN A 767 52.99 76.26 -11.41
N GLU A 768 52.18 75.56 -10.60
CA GLU A 768 51.40 75.96 -9.39
C GLU A 768 50.97 77.43 -9.05
N SER A 769 49.87 77.72 -8.33
CA SER A 769 48.81 76.94 -7.60
C SER A 769 47.44 77.65 -7.76
N GLY A 770 46.25 77.10 -7.42
CA GLY A 770 45.93 75.84 -6.73
C GLY A 770 44.42 75.47 -6.76
N THR A 771 44.12 74.28 -6.25
CA THR A 771 42.87 73.48 -6.29
C THR A 771 42.07 73.56 -4.95
N PRO A 772 41.06 72.71 -4.65
CA PRO A 772 40.17 71.82 -5.46
C PRO A 772 38.66 72.12 -5.23
N GLY A 773 37.65 71.46 -5.84
CA GLY A 773 37.51 70.30 -6.75
C GLY A 773 36.13 69.63 -6.46
N GLY A 774 35.49 68.81 -7.30
CA GLY A 774 35.72 68.33 -8.67
C GLY A 774 34.49 67.54 -9.14
N GLU A 775 34.24 67.43 -10.45
CA GLU A 775 33.01 66.87 -11.05
C GLU A 775 33.13 65.43 -11.59
N ALA A 776 31.96 64.83 -11.86
CA ALA A 776 31.60 63.98 -13.00
C ALA A 776 31.68 62.43 -12.95
N ASP A 777 30.61 61.86 -13.54
CA ASP A 777 30.37 60.54 -14.15
C ASP A 777 30.54 59.21 -13.40
N PRO A 778 29.57 58.29 -13.65
CA PRO A 778 29.82 56.85 -13.71
C PRO A 778 29.34 56.20 -15.02
N GLN A 779 30.19 55.32 -15.58
CA GLN A 779 29.83 54.34 -16.62
C GLN A 779 29.23 53.05 -15.99
N GLN A 780 28.66 52.17 -16.81
CA GLN A 780 28.15 50.85 -16.39
C GLN A 780 29.24 49.90 -15.85
N PRO A 781 28.84 48.90 -15.05
CA PRO A 781 29.41 47.56 -15.20
C PRO A 781 28.36 46.41 -15.19
N SER A 782 28.86 45.21 -15.49
CA SER A 782 28.14 43.96 -15.79
C SER A 782 27.97 43.00 -14.58
N ASP A 783 27.50 41.77 -14.87
CA ASP A 783 27.20 40.63 -13.98
C ASP A 783 28.10 40.38 -12.74
N PRO A 784 27.54 39.78 -11.66
CA PRO A 784 28.29 39.21 -10.55
C PRO A 784 28.78 37.77 -10.83
N THR A 785 29.88 37.39 -10.17
CA THR A 785 30.38 36.00 -10.04
C THR A 785 30.55 35.67 -8.54
N PRO A 786 30.84 34.41 -8.13
CA PRO A 786 30.17 33.83 -6.96
C PRO A 786 30.96 33.91 -5.65
N ASP A 787 30.23 33.90 -4.53
CA ASP A 787 30.79 33.76 -3.19
C ASP A 787 31.38 32.36 -2.96
N THR A 788 32.61 32.30 -2.44
CA THR A 788 33.15 31.12 -1.76
C THR A 788 34.01 31.59 -0.59
N ALA A 789 33.70 31.11 0.62
CA ALA A 789 34.25 31.65 1.86
C ALA A 789 35.53 30.95 2.33
N ALA A 790 36.53 31.79 2.62
CA ALA A 790 37.60 31.68 3.61
C ALA A 790 38.21 30.29 3.97
N GLU A 791 39.50 30.16 3.66
CA GLU A 791 40.42 29.24 4.36
C GLU A 791 40.52 29.55 5.86
N SER A 792 40.94 28.55 6.65
CA SER A 792 41.61 28.77 7.94
C SER A 792 42.67 27.70 8.17
N ALA A 793 43.83 28.14 8.68
CA ALA A 793 45.10 27.43 8.54
C ALA A 793 45.43 26.48 9.70
N ASN A 794 46.21 25.41 9.41
CA ASN A 794 47.50 25.13 10.08
C ASN A 794 48.26 23.94 9.43
N PRO A 795 49.57 23.76 9.67
CA PRO A 795 50.47 23.24 8.63
C PRO A 795 50.97 21.79 8.77
N SER A 796 51.29 21.22 7.60
CA SER A 796 52.47 20.40 7.28
C SER A 796 52.93 19.26 8.22
N GLY A 797 52.63 18.02 7.82
CA GLY A 797 53.38 16.80 8.18
C GLY A 797 53.86 16.07 6.92
N THR A 798 55.08 15.52 6.94
CA THR A 798 55.84 15.06 5.75
C THR A 798 55.86 13.54 5.53
N GLY A 799 55.86 13.10 4.26
CA GLY A 799 56.12 11.70 3.84
C GLY A 799 54.86 10.82 3.80
N GLU A 800 54.75 9.74 3.01
CA GLU A 800 55.74 9.06 2.16
C GLU A 800 55.07 8.37 0.93
N ARG A 801 55.90 7.86 0.02
CA ARG A 801 55.68 7.31 -1.33
C ARG A 801 55.10 5.87 -1.39
N VAL A 802 54.27 5.60 -2.43
CA VAL A 802 53.93 4.29 -3.10
C VAL A 802 53.46 3.10 -2.22
N ASP A 803 52.76 2.06 -2.70
CA ASP A 803 52.57 1.51 -4.06
C ASP A 803 51.28 0.64 -4.16
N ARG A 804 50.81 0.42 -5.40
CA ARG A 804 49.71 -0.48 -5.87
C ARG A 804 48.25 -0.20 -5.47
#